data_AF-A0A1M3KXR4-F1
#
_entry.id   AF-A0A1M3KXR4-F1
#
_cell.length_a   1.000
_cell.length_b   1.000
_cell.length_c   1.000
_cell.angle_alpha   90.00
_cell.angle_beta   90.00
_cell.angle_gamma   90.00
#
_symmetry.space_group_name_H-M   'P 1'
#
loop_
_entity.id
_entity.type
_entity.pdbx_description
1 polymer ?
#
loop_
_entity_poly.entity_id
_entity_poly.type
_entity_poly.pdbx_seq_one_letter_code
_entity_poly.pdbx_strand_id
1 'polypeptide(L)'
;MMRKLIVVLLLSALPSLRAVADDSYPLTLRPVSRIAGTMLPADEEGTLWYVVEQRSVWDVNAPSLRTIDAEGRPKRHVRSGMEIRAAMPLRDGIAVVIREEGQQHWLAVFDKTLTERSRSRLEGTGTMVEISGRPDSDVVYVSIGGTLTACTLGEKTITTRVFDDHISGLLSLSGREGLDVAYIHPVGTLSYLTVLDTTQRVRTYVVVPMAPQSRLEQVGTAIVVYTPIDDVRGTQITIVDPATSRSQFLTVDVPPQLITSYMQNGQITSAIVRLQNGRYDLCVTSLRQLGTLASTDGETINGAYGRPLLVRHIADSLVICCTGGILAATAHGEVLSSDTLTVDGEATNLAVHRHPAGFIIAGAQGSIVIAREHQIFWRMIRFGRDVLTYVVPILMGLGLLFMLSINFRQRRLLGAMMELPGAGLVIHLDANGRLLRTNDRAAHLLKITSSVPMRRLFRTYALHDGVGDLLDFVNQVQSIRTAVSDKVVITDGEASREYVFSAVPLRGAFGRYNGCVITGVDITEALERRRIVNWAQLAHDMQTNLSTIRLNAEQLDVDGNDVTRERRRRILFQVGVLIQRVRDLVSVGRSEELNRLPVHSAELCTEIRHEFDPTVFPHVTFSMKLRGTMMNVDRLKISRAIRNAVENGIKAMRGQPGTIEIATWFDRTNVYVRVSDTGAGMDDETMTNMMKPFFTTSKDGSGTGIGTMIMQHVMHQHGGSLRVTSEVGKGTQVIFRIPHGMEGPRLRNAQFAVTDEEPV
;
A
#
# COMPACT_ATOMS: atom_id res chain seq x y z
N MET A 1 -4.50 1.90 -12.30
CA MET A 1 -4.82 0.63 -11.61
C MET A 1 -4.86 0.80 -10.08
N MET A 2 -3.83 1.40 -9.46
CA MET A 2 -3.73 1.60 -8.00
C MET A 2 -4.90 2.39 -7.36
N ARG A 3 -5.39 3.46 -8.01
CA ARG A 3 -6.57 4.22 -7.55
C ARG A 3 -7.86 3.39 -7.53
N LYS A 4 -8.06 2.50 -8.52
CA LYS A 4 -9.24 1.62 -8.57
C LYS A 4 -9.18 0.55 -7.47
N LEU A 5 -7.99 0.04 -7.15
CA LEU A 5 -7.81 -0.96 -6.09
C LEU A 5 -8.09 -0.39 -4.69
N ILE A 6 -7.66 0.86 -4.42
CA ILE A 6 -7.93 1.57 -3.17
C ILE A 6 -9.43 1.82 -3.00
N VAL A 7 -10.11 2.24 -4.08
CA VAL A 7 -11.56 2.46 -4.09
C VAL A 7 -12.34 1.16 -3.88
N VAL A 8 -11.90 0.05 -4.48
CA VAL A 8 -12.51 -1.28 -4.29
C VAL A 8 -12.31 -1.80 -2.86
N LEU A 9 -11.13 -1.61 -2.26
CA LEU A 9 -10.87 -1.98 -0.86
C LEU A 9 -11.72 -1.16 0.12
N LEU A 10 -11.85 0.15 -0.11
CA LEU A 10 -12.75 1.03 0.64
C LEU A 10 -14.23 0.62 0.47
N LEU A 11 -14.65 0.27 -0.75
CA LEU A 11 -16.01 -0.18 -1.05
C LEU A 11 -16.32 -1.58 -0.49
N SER A 12 -15.33 -2.48 -0.38
CA SER A 12 -15.52 -3.82 0.21
C SER A 12 -15.58 -3.82 1.73
N ALA A 13 -15.16 -2.74 2.39
CA ALA A 13 -15.27 -2.55 3.84
C ALA A 13 -16.63 -1.95 4.28
N LEU A 14 -17.38 -1.35 3.35
CA LEU A 14 -18.71 -0.76 3.58
C LEU A 14 -19.83 -1.76 3.96
N PRO A 15 -19.88 -3.02 3.47
CA PRO A 15 -20.92 -3.97 3.89
C PRO A 15 -20.66 -4.62 5.26
N SER A 16 -19.41 -4.72 5.73
CA SER A 16 -19.07 -5.21 7.08
C SER A 16 -19.33 -4.19 8.20
N LEU A 17 -19.53 -2.93 7.82
CA LEU A 17 -20.01 -1.82 8.68
C LEU A 17 -21.45 -1.98 9.16
N ARG A 18 -22.27 -2.85 8.53
CA ARG A 18 -23.70 -2.99 8.83
C ARG A 18 -24.05 -4.09 9.83
N ALA A 19 -23.10 -4.91 10.28
CA ALA A 19 -23.38 -6.15 11.01
C ALA A 19 -23.12 -6.12 12.53
N VAL A 20 -22.88 -4.96 13.16
CA VAL A 20 -22.59 -4.87 14.60
C VAL A 20 -23.51 -3.84 15.26
N ALA A 21 -24.73 -4.28 15.59
CA ALA A 21 -25.82 -3.43 16.07
C ALA A 21 -26.03 -3.46 17.59
N ASP A 22 -25.34 -4.29 18.37
CA ASP A 22 -25.84 -4.66 19.71
C ASP A 22 -25.21 -3.95 20.92
N ASP A 23 -24.48 -2.84 20.74
CA ASP A 23 -24.03 -1.99 21.87
C ASP A 23 -23.86 -0.52 21.44
N SER A 24 -24.77 -0.05 20.60
CA SER A 24 -24.59 1.21 19.85
C SER A 24 -25.03 2.46 20.60
N TYR A 25 -25.65 2.33 21.75
CA TYR A 25 -26.51 3.38 22.30
C TYR A 25 -26.04 3.89 23.68
N PRO A 26 -26.27 5.18 23.99
CA PRO A 26 -25.86 5.77 25.27
C PRO A 26 -26.63 5.23 26.48
N LEU A 27 -27.80 4.63 26.24
CA LEU A 27 -28.66 4.00 27.22
C LEU A 27 -28.71 2.49 26.93
N THR A 28 -28.85 1.68 27.98
CA THR A 28 -29.20 0.25 27.88
C THR A 28 -30.47 -0.02 28.66
N LEU A 29 -31.42 -0.76 28.08
CA LEU A 29 -32.66 -1.16 28.70
C LEU A 29 -32.53 -2.59 29.23
N ARG A 30 -32.64 -2.76 30.55
CA ARG A 30 -32.57 -4.08 31.17
C ARG A 30 -33.89 -4.46 31.83
N PRO A 31 -34.45 -5.65 31.55
CA PRO A 31 -35.59 -6.15 32.30
C PRO A 31 -35.14 -6.45 33.74
N VAL A 32 -35.71 -5.74 34.71
CA VAL A 32 -35.40 -5.92 36.14
C VAL A 32 -36.24 -7.04 36.73
N SER A 33 -37.54 -7.05 36.42
CA SER A 33 -38.49 -8.03 36.92
C SER A 33 -39.66 -8.23 35.95
N ARG A 34 -40.22 -9.44 35.97
CA ARG A 34 -41.48 -9.78 35.29
C ARG A 34 -42.51 -10.12 36.36
N ILE A 35 -43.66 -9.47 36.31
CA ILE A 35 -44.71 -9.59 37.31
C ILE A 35 -45.99 -10.08 36.63
N ALA A 36 -46.61 -11.12 37.19
CA ALA A 36 -47.90 -11.61 36.71
C ALA A 36 -49.02 -10.64 37.10
N GLY A 37 -49.84 -10.26 36.12
CA GLY A 37 -50.88 -9.23 36.27
C GLY A 37 -50.45 -7.83 35.84
N THR A 38 -51.43 -6.92 35.82
CA THR A 38 -51.28 -5.53 35.41
C THR A 38 -50.81 -4.68 36.58
N MET A 39 -49.70 -3.97 36.40
CA MET A 39 -49.18 -3.01 37.39
C MET A 39 -49.81 -1.63 37.20
N LEU A 40 -50.30 -1.04 38.30
CA LEU A 40 -50.85 0.31 38.36
C LEU A 40 -50.11 1.12 39.45
N PRO A 41 -49.80 2.40 39.20
CA PRO A 41 -49.13 3.25 40.19
C PRO A 41 -50.07 3.53 41.37
N ALA A 42 -49.65 3.28 42.62
CA ALA A 42 -50.45 3.59 43.81
C ALA A 42 -50.17 5.01 44.35
N ASP A 43 -49.02 5.57 43.99
CA ASP A 43 -48.57 6.91 44.35
C ASP A 43 -47.87 7.59 43.17
N GLU A 44 -47.83 8.92 43.17
CA GLU A 44 -47.11 9.70 42.16
C GLU A 44 -45.58 9.52 42.26
N GLU A 45 -45.09 9.21 43.46
CA GLU A 45 -43.67 8.99 43.75
C GLU A 45 -43.18 7.59 43.32
N GLY A 46 -44.08 6.67 42.98
CA GLY A 46 -43.76 5.32 42.50
C GLY A 46 -43.15 4.41 43.57
N THR A 47 -43.38 4.69 44.86
CA THR A 47 -42.88 3.88 45.98
C THR A 47 -43.78 2.68 46.30
N LEU A 48 -45.04 2.72 45.83
CA LEU A 48 -46.01 1.66 46.01
C LEU A 48 -46.77 1.40 44.70
N TRP A 49 -46.96 0.13 44.37
CA TRP A 49 -47.63 -0.29 43.14
C TRP A 49 -48.72 -1.29 43.45
N TYR A 50 -49.86 -1.16 42.78
CA TYR A 50 -50.90 -2.17 42.77
C TYR A 50 -50.63 -3.18 41.66
N VAL A 51 -50.75 -4.46 41.96
CA VAL A 51 -50.70 -5.55 40.97
C VAL A 51 -52.07 -6.20 40.93
N VAL A 52 -52.71 -6.11 39.77
CA VAL A 52 -54.05 -6.61 39.51
C VAL A 52 -53.94 -7.86 38.65
N GLU A 53 -54.30 -9.02 39.21
CA GLU A 53 -54.33 -10.27 38.45
C GLU A 53 -55.75 -10.52 37.92
N GLN A 54 -55.89 -10.52 36.58
CA GLN A 54 -57.12 -10.96 35.90
C GLN A 54 -57.15 -12.50 35.86
N ARG A 55 -57.29 -13.17 37.01
CA ARG A 55 -57.44 -14.64 37.06
C ARG A 55 -58.91 -15.05 37.02
N SER A 56 -59.15 -16.19 36.40
CA SER A 56 -60.46 -16.82 36.33
C SER A 56 -60.89 -17.47 37.65
N VAL A 57 -62.21 -17.59 37.81
CA VAL A 57 -62.96 -18.00 39.01
C VAL A 57 -62.52 -19.35 39.65
N TRP A 58 -61.79 -20.20 38.93
CA TRP A 58 -61.40 -21.55 39.36
C TRP A 58 -60.15 -21.65 40.23
N ASP A 59 -59.31 -20.61 40.33
CA ASP A 59 -58.11 -20.61 41.20
C ASP A 59 -58.28 -19.66 42.40
N VAL A 60 -59.12 -20.08 43.35
CA VAL A 60 -59.49 -19.32 44.57
C VAL A 60 -58.27 -19.07 45.50
N ASN A 61 -57.16 -19.78 45.29
CA ASN A 61 -55.97 -19.69 46.13
C ASN A 61 -55.01 -18.58 45.71
N ALA A 62 -55.19 -17.99 44.53
CA ALA A 62 -54.33 -16.94 44.02
C ALA A 62 -54.80 -15.52 44.44
N PRO A 63 -53.87 -14.63 44.83
CA PRO A 63 -54.22 -13.26 45.19
C PRO A 63 -54.57 -12.41 43.96
N SER A 64 -55.81 -11.92 43.88
CA SER A 64 -56.32 -11.10 42.78
C SER A 64 -55.82 -9.65 42.81
N LEU A 65 -55.51 -9.13 44.01
CA LEU A 65 -54.99 -7.78 44.19
C LEU A 65 -53.82 -7.80 45.18
N ARG A 66 -52.71 -7.17 44.81
CA ARG A 66 -51.50 -7.08 45.65
C ARG A 66 -50.92 -5.69 45.63
N THR A 67 -50.17 -5.36 46.68
CA THR A 67 -49.27 -4.21 46.70
C THR A 67 -47.84 -4.68 46.68
N ILE A 68 -47.01 -4.03 45.88
CA ILE A 68 -45.56 -4.24 45.83
C ILE A 68 -44.83 -2.91 46.04
N ASP A 69 -43.60 -2.95 46.52
CA ASP A 69 -42.71 -1.78 46.51
C ASP A 69 -42.04 -1.57 45.13
N ALA A 70 -41.24 -0.50 45.01
CA ALA A 70 -40.49 -0.17 43.81
C ALA A 70 -39.46 -1.25 43.42
N GLU A 71 -39.02 -2.07 44.37
CA GLU A 71 -38.12 -3.21 44.16
C GLU A 71 -38.88 -4.51 43.79
N GLY A 72 -40.21 -4.45 43.69
CA GLY A 72 -41.07 -5.57 43.30
C GLY A 72 -41.35 -6.58 44.41
N ARG A 73 -41.05 -6.26 45.68
CA ARG A 73 -41.31 -7.14 46.82
C ARG A 73 -42.77 -7.00 47.26
N PRO A 74 -43.50 -8.11 47.45
CA PRO A 74 -44.89 -8.06 47.87
C PRO A 74 -45.01 -7.56 49.32
N LYS A 75 -45.85 -6.54 49.52
CA LYS A 75 -46.16 -5.97 50.86
C LYS A 75 -47.44 -6.53 51.45
N ARG A 76 -48.51 -6.63 50.65
CA ARG A 76 -49.81 -7.17 51.10
C ARG A 76 -50.57 -7.75 49.91
N HIS A 77 -51.41 -8.74 50.18
CA HIS A 77 -52.26 -9.35 49.16
C HIS A 77 -53.67 -9.59 49.69
N VAL A 78 -54.65 -9.49 48.79
CA VAL A 78 -56.06 -9.78 49.06
C VAL A 78 -56.56 -10.78 48.04
N ARG A 79 -57.28 -11.77 48.54
CA ARG A 79 -57.99 -12.75 47.73
C ARG A 79 -59.39 -12.22 47.53
N SER A 80 -59.74 -11.85 46.30
CA SER A 80 -61.10 -11.36 46.01
C SER A 80 -62.07 -12.50 45.71
N GLY A 81 -61.61 -13.69 45.29
CA GLY A 81 -62.49 -14.77 44.82
C GLY A 81 -63.38 -14.37 43.62
N MET A 82 -63.10 -13.22 42.99
CA MET A 82 -63.90 -12.58 41.95
C MET A 82 -62.97 -12.15 40.82
N GLU A 83 -63.51 -12.13 39.60
CA GLU A 83 -62.77 -11.73 38.41
C GLU A 83 -62.67 -10.19 38.36
N ILE A 84 -61.45 -9.65 38.50
CA ILE A 84 -61.22 -8.21 38.32
C ILE A 84 -61.23 -7.89 36.83
N ARG A 85 -62.14 -7.01 36.42
CA ARG A 85 -62.30 -6.59 35.02
C ARG A 85 -61.54 -5.31 34.70
N ALA A 86 -61.55 -4.36 35.63
CA ALA A 86 -60.87 -3.08 35.47
C ALA A 86 -60.48 -2.53 36.84
N ALA A 87 -59.42 -1.74 36.91
CA ALA A 87 -58.97 -1.13 38.16
C ALA A 87 -58.34 0.24 37.91
N MET A 88 -58.48 1.13 38.88
CA MET A 88 -57.96 2.50 38.84
C MET A 88 -57.46 2.92 40.22
N PRO A 89 -56.24 3.47 40.33
CA PRO A 89 -55.73 4.00 41.59
C PRO A 89 -56.47 5.28 42.01
N LEU A 90 -56.69 5.43 43.31
CA LEU A 90 -57.27 6.60 43.97
C LEU A 90 -56.26 7.17 44.98
N ARG A 91 -56.43 8.43 45.38
CA ARG A 91 -55.58 9.09 46.38
C ARG A 91 -55.44 8.28 47.68
N ASP A 92 -56.53 7.66 48.13
CA ASP A 92 -56.61 6.89 49.37
C ASP A 92 -56.84 5.39 49.16
N GLY A 93 -56.53 4.86 47.96
CA GLY A 93 -56.65 3.43 47.70
C GLY A 93 -56.79 3.06 46.22
N ILE A 94 -57.68 2.12 45.90
CA ILE A 94 -57.92 1.65 44.54
C ILE A 94 -59.39 1.31 44.32
N ALA A 95 -59.95 1.76 43.20
CA ALA A 95 -61.26 1.37 42.72
C ALA A 95 -61.11 0.18 41.76
N VAL A 96 -61.93 -0.86 41.95
CA VAL A 96 -61.86 -2.09 41.18
C VAL A 96 -63.27 -2.48 40.73
N VAL A 97 -63.42 -2.75 39.44
CA VAL A 97 -64.64 -3.35 38.90
C VAL A 97 -64.47 -4.86 38.92
N ILE A 98 -65.33 -5.53 39.69
CA ILE A 98 -65.32 -6.97 39.89
C ILE A 98 -66.58 -7.60 39.31
N ARG A 99 -66.42 -8.80 38.75
CA ARG A 99 -67.51 -9.60 38.21
C ARG A 99 -67.73 -10.84 39.06
N GLU A 100 -68.97 -11.02 39.51
CA GLU A 100 -69.41 -12.17 40.29
C GLU A 100 -70.01 -13.26 39.34
N GLU A 101 -70.04 -14.53 39.77
CA GLU A 101 -70.65 -15.63 39.01
C GLU A 101 -72.15 -15.35 38.77
N GLY A 102 -72.49 -14.72 37.63
CA GLY A 102 -73.87 -14.30 37.34
C GLY A 102 -74.05 -13.10 36.40
N GLN A 103 -73.01 -12.68 35.66
CA GLN A 103 -73.03 -11.56 34.69
C GLN A 103 -73.17 -10.14 35.30
N GLN A 104 -73.21 -9.99 36.63
CA GLN A 104 -73.31 -8.66 37.26
C GLN A 104 -71.94 -8.10 37.64
N HIS A 105 -71.77 -6.80 37.40
CA HIS A 105 -70.57 -6.03 37.73
C HIS A 105 -70.80 -5.19 38.97
N TRP A 106 -69.78 -5.12 39.81
CA TRP A 106 -69.75 -4.33 41.03
C TRP A 106 -68.54 -3.39 40.99
N LEU A 107 -68.72 -2.17 41.47
CA LEU A 107 -67.61 -1.29 41.80
C LEU A 107 -67.29 -1.45 43.29
N ALA A 108 -66.07 -1.89 43.60
CA ALA A 108 -65.56 -1.97 44.96
C ALA A 108 -64.39 -1.00 45.13
N VAL A 109 -64.37 -0.26 46.24
CA VAL A 109 -63.27 0.65 46.59
C VAL A 109 -62.53 0.08 47.77
N PHE A 110 -61.22 -0.09 47.62
CA PHE A 110 -60.31 -0.56 48.66
C PHE A 110 -59.44 0.60 49.13
N ASP A 111 -59.06 0.61 50.41
CA ASP A 111 -58.06 1.55 50.92
C ASP A 111 -56.62 1.15 50.53
N LYS A 112 -55.63 1.96 50.92
CA LYS A 112 -54.19 1.64 50.71
C LYS A 112 -53.73 0.33 51.35
N THR A 113 -54.46 -0.15 52.36
CA THR A 113 -54.20 -1.41 53.04
C THR A 113 -54.91 -2.60 52.37
N LEU A 114 -55.59 -2.36 51.24
CA LEU A 114 -56.43 -3.31 50.51
C LEU A 114 -57.66 -3.77 51.31
N THR A 115 -58.15 -2.98 52.25
CA THR A 115 -59.41 -3.25 52.96
C THR A 115 -60.57 -2.61 52.19
N GLU A 116 -61.62 -3.38 51.90
CA GLU A 116 -62.81 -2.86 51.20
C GLU A 116 -63.53 -1.81 52.06
N ARG A 117 -63.70 -0.60 51.52
CA ARG A 117 -64.42 0.52 52.17
C ARG A 117 -65.89 0.54 51.82
N SER A 118 -66.20 0.30 50.55
CA SER A 118 -67.56 0.41 50.00
C SER A 118 -67.66 -0.36 48.70
N ARG A 119 -68.85 -0.90 48.43
CA ARG A 119 -69.20 -1.50 47.14
C ARG A 119 -70.57 -1.03 46.67
N SER A 120 -70.78 -0.97 45.36
CA SER A 120 -72.10 -0.73 44.77
C SER A 120 -72.24 -1.46 43.46
N ARG A 121 -73.49 -1.78 43.13
CA ARG A 121 -73.84 -2.49 41.91
C ARG A 121 -73.84 -1.52 40.73
N LEU A 122 -73.28 -1.95 39.61
CA LEU A 122 -73.27 -1.19 38.38
C LEU A 122 -74.38 -1.68 37.44
N GLU A 123 -74.95 -0.74 36.68
CA GLU A 123 -75.89 -1.02 35.60
C GLU A 123 -75.12 -1.27 34.29
N GLY A 124 -75.60 -2.22 33.48
CA GLY A 124 -74.97 -2.60 32.21
C GLY A 124 -74.66 -4.10 32.12
N THR A 125 -74.86 -4.65 30.91
CA THR A 125 -74.53 -6.05 30.58
C THR A 125 -73.50 -6.06 29.47
N GLY A 126 -72.25 -6.43 29.77
CA GLY A 126 -71.17 -6.40 28.79
C GLY A 126 -69.90 -7.06 29.31
N THR A 127 -69.01 -7.45 28.41
CA THR A 127 -67.70 -8.03 28.74
C THR A 127 -66.60 -6.98 28.77
N MET A 128 -66.72 -5.91 27.97
CA MET A 128 -65.80 -4.78 27.95
C MET A 128 -66.11 -3.85 29.12
N VAL A 129 -65.11 -3.62 29.96
CA VAL A 129 -65.21 -2.76 31.13
C VAL A 129 -64.03 -1.80 31.12
N GLU A 130 -64.33 -0.51 31.13
CA GLU A 130 -63.33 0.54 31.29
C GLU A 130 -63.64 1.34 32.56
N ILE A 131 -62.59 1.77 33.26
CA ILE A 131 -62.69 2.61 34.44
C ILE A 131 -61.74 3.79 34.25
N SER A 132 -62.22 5.00 34.51
CA SER A 132 -61.43 6.21 34.38
C SER A 132 -61.87 7.27 35.37
N GLY A 133 -60.97 8.15 35.74
CA GLY A 133 -61.22 9.22 36.69
C GLY A 133 -59.91 9.84 37.15
N ARG A 134 -60.03 10.91 37.93
CA ARG A 134 -58.87 11.55 38.54
C ARG A 134 -58.57 10.89 39.89
N PRO A 135 -57.31 10.58 40.22
CA PRO A 135 -56.96 9.98 41.52
C PRO A 135 -57.44 10.81 42.73
N ASP A 136 -57.48 12.14 42.59
CA ASP A 136 -57.92 13.09 43.63
C ASP A 136 -59.42 13.41 43.61
N SER A 137 -60.19 12.80 42.72
CA SER A 137 -61.64 13.04 42.62
C SER A 137 -62.42 11.97 43.37
N ASP A 138 -63.49 12.39 44.03
CA ASP A 138 -64.49 11.49 44.61
C ASP A 138 -65.42 10.91 43.54
N VAL A 139 -65.19 11.18 42.25
CA VAL A 139 -66.00 10.67 41.14
C VAL A 139 -65.15 9.78 40.24
N VAL A 140 -65.65 8.58 39.98
CA VAL A 140 -65.06 7.61 39.06
C VAL A 140 -66.08 7.26 37.98
N TYR A 141 -65.66 7.20 36.74
CA TYR A 141 -66.49 6.83 35.61
C TYR A 141 -66.20 5.39 35.21
N VAL A 142 -67.26 4.60 35.11
CA VAL A 142 -67.19 3.19 34.71
C VAL A 142 -68.03 2.99 33.46
N SER A 143 -67.41 2.46 32.41
CA SER A 143 -68.08 2.05 31.18
C SER A 143 -68.24 0.54 31.15
N ILE A 144 -69.46 0.03 31.03
CA ILE A 144 -69.73 -1.41 30.86
C ILE A 144 -70.51 -1.61 29.57
N GLY A 145 -69.91 -2.29 28.60
CA GLY A 145 -70.56 -2.55 27.31
C GLY A 145 -70.99 -1.29 26.55
N GLY A 146 -70.40 -0.14 26.85
CA GLY A 146 -70.74 1.17 26.29
C GLY A 146 -71.67 2.03 27.15
N THR A 147 -72.24 1.52 28.25
CA THR A 147 -73.00 2.34 29.20
C THR A 147 -72.05 3.03 30.17
N LEU A 148 -72.03 4.37 30.15
CA LEU A 148 -71.19 5.20 31.02
C LEU A 148 -71.93 5.55 32.31
N THR A 149 -71.39 5.10 33.45
CA THR A 149 -71.91 5.39 34.78
C THR A 149 -70.89 6.20 35.58
N ALA A 150 -71.28 7.38 36.06
CA ALA A 150 -70.49 8.09 37.06
C ALA A 150 -70.84 7.57 38.45
N CYS A 151 -69.80 7.27 39.23
CA CYS A 151 -69.86 6.71 40.55
C CYS A 151 -69.24 7.70 41.52
N THR A 152 -70.06 8.32 42.36
CA THR A 152 -69.57 9.24 43.41
C THR A 152 -69.29 8.43 44.67
N LEU A 153 -68.03 8.43 45.07
CA LEU A 153 -67.44 7.69 46.16
C LEU A 153 -67.67 8.42 47.49
N GLY A 154 -68.61 7.94 48.30
CA GLY A 154 -68.74 8.36 49.70
C GLY A 154 -67.94 7.45 50.64
N GLU A 155 -67.86 7.81 51.93
CA GLU A 155 -67.09 7.03 52.91
C GLU A 155 -67.55 5.57 53.08
N LYS A 156 -68.85 5.31 52.91
CA LYS A 156 -69.50 3.99 53.11
C LYS A 156 -70.46 3.59 52.00
N THR A 157 -70.83 4.51 51.11
CA THR A 157 -71.80 4.25 50.04
C THR A 157 -71.30 4.88 48.75
N ILE A 158 -71.57 4.20 47.63
CA ILE A 158 -71.25 4.72 46.29
C ILE A 158 -72.59 5.02 45.61
N THR A 159 -72.78 6.27 45.20
CA THR A 159 -73.95 6.67 44.43
C THR A 159 -73.63 6.60 42.95
N THR A 160 -74.49 5.96 42.16
CA THR A 160 -74.29 5.75 40.73
C THR A 160 -75.29 6.59 39.94
N ARG A 161 -74.84 7.16 38.84
CA ARG A 161 -75.68 7.89 37.88
C ARG A 161 -75.24 7.51 36.47
N VAL A 162 -76.16 6.97 35.68
CA VAL A 162 -75.93 6.72 34.25
C VAL A 162 -75.96 8.05 33.51
N PHE A 163 -74.94 8.30 32.69
CA PHE A 163 -74.77 9.53 31.90
C PHE A 163 -75.15 9.33 30.44
N ASP A 164 -74.69 8.24 29.84
CA ASP A 164 -74.80 8.00 28.41
C ASP A 164 -74.68 6.52 28.10
N ASP A 165 -75.14 6.13 26.91
CA ASP A 165 -75.09 4.77 26.40
C ASP A 165 -74.35 4.72 25.05
N HIS A 166 -73.80 3.57 24.70
CA HIS A 166 -73.03 3.35 23.45
C HIS A 166 -71.78 4.23 23.32
N ILE A 167 -71.12 4.56 24.44
CA ILE A 167 -69.87 5.32 24.41
C ILE A 167 -68.72 4.48 23.82
N SER A 168 -67.80 5.17 23.16
CA SER A 168 -66.54 4.62 22.63
C SER A 168 -65.39 5.50 23.09
N GLY A 169 -64.41 4.90 23.77
CA GLY A 169 -63.29 5.63 24.33
C GLY A 169 -63.65 6.47 25.55
N LEU A 170 -62.84 6.34 26.59
CA LEU A 170 -62.96 7.08 27.84
C LEU A 170 -61.56 7.60 28.25
N LEU A 171 -61.47 8.89 28.55
CA LEU A 171 -60.22 9.55 28.93
C LEU A 171 -60.44 10.44 30.15
N SER A 172 -59.73 10.17 31.24
CA SER A 172 -59.64 11.12 32.35
C SER A 172 -58.72 12.28 31.97
N LEU A 173 -59.15 13.49 32.31
CA LEU A 173 -58.40 14.72 32.08
C LEU A 173 -57.71 15.18 33.36
N SER A 174 -56.44 15.51 33.22
CA SER A 174 -55.58 16.00 34.29
C SER A 174 -55.30 17.50 34.10
N GLY A 175 -55.41 18.32 35.16
CA GLY A 175 -55.07 19.75 35.09
C GLY A 175 -55.96 20.71 35.89
N ARG A 176 -55.54 21.98 35.94
CA ARG A 176 -56.14 23.07 36.76
C ARG A 176 -57.39 23.71 36.16
N GLU A 177 -57.84 23.30 34.98
CA GLU A 177 -58.94 23.97 34.27
C GLU A 177 -60.34 23.53 34.71
N GLY A 178 -60.48 22.65 35.71
CA GLY A 178 -61.80 22.16 36.15
C GLY A 178 -62.45 21.16 35.20
N LEU A 179 -61.67 20.55 34.29
CA LEU A 179 -62.10 19.41 33.46
C LEU A 179 -61.94 18.09 34.23
N ASP A 180 -62.76 17.09 33.89
CA ASP A 180 -62.77 15.81 34.58
C ASP A 180 -62.60 14.61 33.65
N VAL A 181 -63.51 14.42 32.68
CA VAL A 181 -63.48 13.27 31.77
C VAL A 181 -63.92 13.67 30.36
N ALA A 182 -63.40 12.98 29.36
CA ALA A 182 -63.82 13.07 27.97
C ALA A 182 -64.20 11.69 27.43
N TYR A 183 -65.27 11.61 26.64
CA TYR A 183 -65.73 10.38 26.02
C TYR A 183 -66.38 10.67 24.65
N ILE A 184 -66.42 9.67 23.77
CA ILE A 184 -67.10 9.79 22.47
C ILE A 184 -68.40 8.99 22.53
N HIS A 185 -69.47 9.54 21.99
CA HIS A 185 -70.77 8.86 21.91
C HIS A 185 -71.44 9.17 20.57
N PRO A 186 -72.18 8.21 19.98
CA PRO A 186 -72.93 8.43 18.75
C PRO A 186 -74.26 9.14 19.03
N VAL A 187 -74.61 10.11 18.19
CA VAL A 187 -75.94 10.73 18.15
C VAL A 187 -76.40 10.76 16.70
N GLY A 188 -77.31 9.84 16.36
CA GLY A 188 -77.78 9.64 14.98
C GLY A 188 -76.67 9.07 14.09
N THR A 189 -76.32 9.78 13.01
CA THR A 189 -75.24 9.40 12.08
C THR A 189 -73.89 10.03 12.39
N LEU A 190 -73.83 10.90 13.39
CA LEU A 190 -72.62 11.60 13.82
C LEU A 190 -72.18 11.08 15.18
N SER A 191 -70.91 11.30 15.50
CA SER A 191 -70.37 11.03 16.83
C SER A 191 -69.78 12.29 17.41
N TYR A 192 -69.84 12.40 18.73
CA TYR A 192 -69.51 13.62 19.45
C TYR A 192 -68.55 13.31 20.58
N LEU A 193 -67.49 14.10 20.66
CA LEU A 193 -66.60 14.18 21.81
C LEU A 193 -67.28 15.08 22.85
N THR A 194 -67.67 14.49 23.96
CA THR A 194 -68.21 15.20 25.12
C THR A 194 -67.13 15.33 26.17
N VAL A 195 -66.92 16.55 26.67
CA VAL A 195 -66.02 16.81 27.80
C VAL A 195 -66.82 17.31 28.98
N LEU A 196 -66.68 16.63 30.11
CA LEU A 196 -67.31 16.99 31.38
C LEU A 196 -66.33 17.78 32.26
N ASP A 197 -66.89 18.74 32.99
CA ASP A 197 -66.20 19.42 34.09
C ASP A 197 -66.31 18.63 35.41
N THR A 198 -65.60 19.08 36.44
CA THR A 198 -65.63 18.46 37.79
C THR A 198 -66.99 18.53 38.48
N THR A 199 -67.94 19.29 37.94
CA THR A 199 -69.34 19.33 38.40
C THR A 199 -70.26 18.43 37.58
N GLN A 200 -69.68 17.59 36.71
CA GLN A 200 -70.36 16.68 35.79
C GLN A 200 -71.24 17.40 34.75
N ARG A 201 -70.89 18.65 34.41
CA ARG A 201 -71.57 19.42 33.35
C ARG A 201 -70.77 19.34 32.06
N VAL A 202 -71.49 19.28 30.94
CA VAL A 202 -70.89 19.31 29.60
C VAL A 202 -70.30 20.69 29.35
N ARG A 203 -68.99 20.73 29.08
CA ARG A 203 -68.25 21.97 28.76
C ARG A 203 -67.91 22.08 27.28
N THR A 204 -67.62 20.95 26.63
CA THR A 204 -67.27 20.88 25.21
C THR A 204 -68.07 19.79 24.55
N TYR A 205 -68.55 20.06 23.33
CA TYR A 205 -69.33 19.14 22.54
C TYR A 205 -68.98 19.35 21.06
N VAL A 206 -68.15 18.45 20.50
CA VAL A 206 -67.58 18.61 19.14
C VAL A 206 -67.78 17.34 18.35
N VAL A 207 -68.19 17.47 17.09
CA VAL A 207 -68.33 16.34 16.17
C VAL A 207 -66.95 15.74 15.89
N VAL A 208 -66.81 14.44 16.14
CA VAL A 208 -65.61 13.66 15.84
C VAL A 208 -66.00 12.36 15.14
N PRO A 209 -65.17 11.85 14.22
CA PRO A 209 -65.39 10.55 13.62
C PRO A 209 -65.17 9.46 14.68
N MET A 210 -66.06 8.46 14.72
CA MET A 210 -65.98 7.34 15.67
C MET A 210 -65.77 6.03 14.94
N ALA A 211 -64.85 5.24 15.46
CA ALA A 211 -64.64 3.84 15.13
C ALA A 211 -64.40 3.03 16.42
N PRO A 212 -64.64 1.71 16.44
CA PRO A 212 -64.53 0.89 17.66
C PRO A 212 -63.17 0.95 18.38
N GLN A 213 -62.10 1.28 17.65
CA GLN A 213 -60.73 1.39 18.20
C GLN A 213 -60.26 2.85 18.30
N SER A 214 -61.18 3.80 18.44
CA SER A 214 -60.82 5.21 18.62
C SER A 214 -60.10 5.39 19.94
N ARG A 215 -58.97 6.09 19.91
CA ARG A 215 -58.16 6.34 21.11
C ARG A 215 -58.17 7.83 21.44
N LEU A 216 -58.30 8.15 22.72
CA LEU A 216 -58.26 9.49 23.26
C LEU A 216 -56.93 9.71 24.00
N GLU A 217 -56.29 10.85 23.80
CA GLU A 217 -55.07 11.25 24.51
C GLU A 217 -55.16 12.74 24.87
N GLN A 218 -54.81 13.11 26.10
CA GLN A 218 -54.69 14.51 26.48
C GLN A 218 -53.29 15.01 26.17
N VAL A 219 -53.17 16.14 25.45
CA VAL A 219 -51.89 16.76 25.12
C VAL A 219 -51.91 18.23 25.48
N GLY A 220 -51.27 18.58 26.61
CA GLY A 220 -51.39 19.92 27.18
C GLY A 220 -52.84 20.20 27.57
N THR A 221 -53.41 21.28 27.04
CA THR A 221 -54.82 21.64 27.22
C THR A 221 -55.74 21.02 26.15
N ALA A 222 -55.19 20.44 25.07
CA ALA A 222 -55.97 19.88 23.98
C ALA A 222 -56.27 18.38 24.19
N ILE A 223 -57.34 17.90 23.57
CA ILE A 223 -57.72 16.49 23.49
C ILE A 223 -57.48 16.02 22.06
N VAL A 224 -56.70 14.96 21.89
CA VAL A 224 -56.39 14.36 20.60
C VAL A 224 -57.15 13.05 20.47
N VAL A 225 -57.96 12.94 19.42
CA VAL A 225 -58.73 11.75 19.07
C VAL A 225 -58.06 11.08 17.87
N TYR A 226 -57.69 9.81 18.02
CA TYR A 226 -57.15 8.98 16.94
C TYR A 226 -58.24 8.02 16.47
N THR A 227 -58.81 8.28 15.30
CA THR A 227 -59.87 7.45 14.72
C THR A 227 -59.31 6.66 13.53
N PRO A 228 -59.30 5.31 13.56
CA PRO A 228 -58.83 4.53 12.41
C PRO A 228 -59.72 4.72 11.16
N ILE A 229 -59.07 4.70 9.99
CA ILE A 229 -59.69 4.75 8.65
C ILE A 229 -59.30 3.47 7.89
N ASP A 230 -60.22 2.91 7.09
CA ASP A 230 -60.02 1.76 6.19
C ASP A 230 -59.31 0.54 6.83
N ASP A 231 -60.00 -0.14 7.75
CA ASP A 231 -59.52 -1.39 8.37
C ASP A 231 -58.12 -1.25 9.03
N VAL A 232 -57.93 -0.11 9.72
CA VAL A 232 -56.75 0.24 10.54
C VAL A 232 -55.49 0.61 9.73
N ARG A 233 -55.60 0.80 8.41
CA ARG A 233 -54.44 1.23 7.58
C ARG A 233 -54.06 2.68 7.75
N GLY A 234 -55.03 3.54 8.07
CA GLY A 234 -54.81 4.96 8.35
C GLY A 234 -55.46 5.41 9.66
N THR A 235 -55.12 6.62 10.09
CA THR A 235 -55.67 7.27 11.28
C THR A 235 -56.01 8.72 10.98
N GLN A 236 -57.23 9.11 11.32
CA GLN A 236 -57.63 10.51 11.44
C GLN A 236 -57.28 11.00 12.85
N ILE A 237 -56.39 11.97 12.93
CA ILE A 237 -56.02 12.66 14.16
C ILE A 237 -56.88 13.92 14.26
N THR A 238 -57.78 13.98 15.23
CA THR A 238 -58.63 15.15 15.49
C THR A 238 -58.17 15.81 16.79
N ILE A 239 -57.68 17.04 16.71
CA ILE A 239 -57.28 17.84 17.87
C ILE A 239 -58.44 18.74 18.23
N VAL A 240 -58.90 18.66 19.47
CA VAL A 240 -59.98 19.45 20.02
C VAL A 240 -59.44 20.31 21.16
N ASP A 241 -59.65 21.61 21.06
CA ASP A 241 -59.40 22.53 22.16
C ASP A 241 -60.68 22.65 23.01
N PRO A 242 -60.70 22.14 24.25
CA PRO A 242 -61.88 22.15 25.10
C PRO A 242 -62.30 23.56 25.53
N ALA A 243 -61.39 24.53 25.56
CA ALA A 243 -61.73 25.90 25.96
C ALA A 243 -62.47 26.66 24.85
N THR A 244 -62.13 26.40 23.59
CA THR A 244 -62.72 27.11 22.43
C THR A 244 -63.73 26.27 21.64
N SER A 245 -63.85 24.99 21.95
CA SER A 245 -64.64 23.99 21.19
C SER A 245 -64.25 23.93 19.70
N ARG A 246 -63.05 24.39 19.34
CA ARG A 246 -62.53 24.29 17.97
C ARG A 246 -61.87 22.94 17.78
N SER A 247 -62.12 22.33 16.63
CA SER A 247 -61.41 21.15 16.18
C SER A 247 -60.67 21.39 14.88
N GLN A 248 -59.56 20.67 14.74
CA GLN A 248 -58.83 20.52 13.48
C GLN A 248 -58.53 19.03 13.33
N PHE A 249 -58.55 18.53 12.10
CA PHE A 249 -58.23 17.13 11.84
C PHE A 249 -57.20 17.00 10.72
N LEU A 250 -56.53 15.86 10.74
CA LEU A 250 -55.56 15.45 9.73
C LEU A 250 -55.61 13.93 9.58
N THR A 251 -55.38 13.43 8.38
CA THR A 251 -55.26 11.99 8.10
C THR A 251 -53.81 11.59 7.89
N VAL A 252 -53.42 10.44 8.44
CA VAL A 252 -52.09 9.83 8.29
C VAL A 252 -52.25 8.35 7.93
N ASP A 253 -51.44 7.84 7.01
CA ASP A 253 -51.44 6.43 6.57
C ASP A 253 -50.70 5.51 7.54
N VAL A 254 -51.01 5.60 8.83
CA VAL A 254 -50.41 4.81 9.90
C VAL A 254 -51.50 4.39 10.90
N PRO A 255 -51.47 3.17 11.46
CA PRO A 255 -52.37 2.72 12.51
C PRO A 255 -52.33 3.60 13.79
N PRO A 256 -53.44 3.72 14.55
CA PRO A 256 -53.50 4.57 15.74
C PRO A 256 -52.48 4.22 16.83
N GLN A 257 -52.05 2.95 16.90
CA GLN A 257 -51.10 2.43 17.88
C GLN A 257 -49.66 2.91 17.65
N LEU A 258 -49.34 3.26 16.41
CA LEU A 258 -48.01 3.68 15.94
C LEU A 258 -47.88 5.21 15.88
N ILE A 259 -48.79 5.92 16.57
CA ILE A 259 -48.80 7.37 16.70
C ILE A 259 -48.89 7.72 18.19
N THR A 260 -48.22 8.76 18.64
CA THR A 260 -48.43 9.37 19.97
C THR A 260 -48.14 10.85 19.86
N SER A 261 -48.89 11.68 20.59
CA SER A 261 -48.72 13.12 20.56
C SER A 261 -48.39 13.65 21.94
N TYR A 262 -47.54 14.66 22.00
CA TYR A 262 -47.05 15.25 23.23
C TYR A 262 -46.72 16.73 23.03
N MET A 263 -46.60 17.47 24.13
CA MET A 263 -46.21 18.87 24.09
C MET A 263 -44.68 18.98 24.03
N GLN A 264 -44.19 19.74 23.05
CA GLN A 264 -42.77 20.06 22.92
C GLN A 264 -42.61 21.51 22.51
N ASN A 265 -41.83 22.28 23.26
CA ASN A 265 -41.61 23.72 23.01
C ASN A 265 -42.91 24.53 22.84
N GLY A 266 -43.98 24.16 23.56
CA GLY A 266 -45.29 24.84 23.49
C GLY A 266 -46.13 24.49 22.25
N GLN A 267 -45.72 23.52 21.44
CA GLN A 267 -46.50 23.00 20.30
C GLN A 267 -46.84 21.52 20.50
N ILE A 268 -47.91 21.07 19.85
CA ILE A 268 -48.29 19.66 19.81
C ILE A 268 -47.44 18.98 18.73
N THR A 269 -46.55 18.09 19.16
CA THR A 269 -45.70 17.25 18.31
C THR A 269 -46.25 15.83 18.30
N SER A 270 -46.20 15.15 17.16
CA SER A 270 -46.52 13.73 17.04
C SER A 270 -45.28 12.92 16.65
N ALA A 271 -45.09 11.80 17.32
CA ALA A 271 -44.17 10.75 16.91
C ALA A 271 -44.95 9.67 16.17
N ILE A 272 -44.49 9.32 14.97
CA ILE A 272 -45.17 8.43 14.03
C ILE A 272 -44.18 7.38 13.55
N VAL A 273 -44.54 6.10 13.68
CA VAL A 273 -43.76 4.98 13.15
C VAL A 273 -44.41 4.50 11.85
N ARG A 274 -43.77 4.78 10.70
CA ARG A 274 -44.31 4.46 9.37
C ARG A 274 -43.47 3.42 8.65
N LEU A 275 -44.08 2.68 7.72
CA LEU A 275 -43.38 1.73 6.86
C LEU A 275 -43.04 2.41 5.51
N GLN A 276 -41.76 2.61 5.22
CA GLN A 276 -41.27 3.20 3.99
C GLN A 276 -40.20 2.30 3.35
N ASN A 277 -40.33 1.95 2.06
CA ASN A 277 -39.38 1.09 1.34
C ASN A 277 -39.06 -0.26 2.04
N GLY A 278 -40.03 -0.84 2.74
CA GLY A 278 -39.86 -2.11 3.47
C GLY A 278 -39.13 -1.97 4.81
N ARG A 279 -38.92 -0.75 5.32
CA ARG A 279 -38.32 -0.47 6.64
C ARG A 279 -39.22 0.44 7.46
N TYR A 280 -39.18 0.30 8.78
CA TYR A 280 -39.93 1.17 9.68
C TYR A 280 -39.07 2.39 10.02
N ASP A 281 -39.62 3.59 9.89
CA ASP A 281 -38.95 4.84 10.23
C ASP A 281 -39.74 5.57 11.35
N LEU A 282 -39.02 6.09 12.34
CA LEU A 282 -39.56 6.98 13.37
C LEU A 282 -39.48 8.42 12.88
N CYS A 283 -40.63 9.05 12.68
CA CYS A 283 -40.76 10.45 12.29
C CYS A 283 -41.34 11.26 13.46
N VAL A 284 -40.64 12.30 13.88
CA VAL A 284 -41.13 13.25 14.88
C VAL A 284 -41.39 14.58 14.20
N THR A 285 -42.62 15.08 14.27
CA THR A 285 -43.00 16.31 13.57
C THR A 285 -44.13 17.05 14.27
N SER A 286 -44.17 18.38 14.08
CA SER A 286 -45.25 19.22 14.59
C SER A 286 -46.55 18.96 13.81
N LEU A 287 -47.69 18.88 14.51
CA LEU A 287 -49.00 18.65 13.89
C LEU A 287 -49.40 19.70 12.84
N ARG A 288 -48.82 20.90 12.88
CA ARG A 288 -49.03 21.93 11.85
C ARG A 288 -48.34 21.63 10.52
N GLN A 289 -47.25 20.85 10.53
CA GLN A 289 -46.41 20.54 9.37
C GLN A 289 -46.68 19.13 8.80
N LEU A 290 -47.65 18.44 9.37
CA LEU A 290 -47.89 17.02 9.16
C LEU A 290 -48.52 16.71 7.78
N GLY A 291 -49.09 17.72 7.10
CA GLY A 291 -49.53 17.61 5.70
C GLY A 291 -48.39 17.39 4.68
N THR A 292 -47.13 17.59 5.07
CA THR A 292 -45.91 17.40 4.24
C THR A 292 -45.08 16.17 4.63
N LEU A 293 -45.72 15.15 5.23
CA LEU A 293 -45.11 13.89 5.67
C LEU A 293 -44.25 13.18 4.60
N ALA A 294 -44.46 13.43 3.31
CA ALA A 294 -43.67 12.80 2.24
C ALA A 294 -42.17 13.18 2.24
N SER A 295 -41.73 14.16 3.04
CA SER A 295 -40.37 14.74 2.95
C SER A 295 -39.56 14.82 4.26
N THR A 296 -40.14 14.46 5.41
CA THR A 296 -39.36 14.42 6.66
C THR A 296 -38.56 13.13 6.74
N ASP A 297 -37.23 13.27 6.79
CA ASP A 297 -36.30 12.19 7.11
C ASP A 297 -36.57 11.71 8.54
N GLY A 298 -36.95 10.43 8.67
CA GLY A 298 -37.12 9.76 9.96
C GLY A 298 -35.90 8.89 10.27
N GLU A 299 -35.69 8.57 11.54
CA GLU A 299 -34.64 7.62 11.91
C GLU A 299 -35.11 6.19 11.63
N THR A 300 -34.34 5.44 10.84
CA THR A 300 -34.71 4.07 10.46
C THR A 300 -34.56 3.11 11.62
N ILE A 301 -35.68 2.49 12.00
CA ILE A 301 -35.74 1.42 12.98
C ILE A 301 -35.15 0.15 12.35
N ASN A 302 -34.17 -0.45 13.04
CA ASN A 302 -33.53 -1.68 12.57
C ASN A 302 -34.56 -2.83 12.48
N GLY A 303 -34.67 -3.44 11.29
CA GLY A 303 -35.61 -4.53 11.03
C GLY A 303 -35.36 -5.81 11.84
N ALA A 304 -34.20 -5.94 12.51
CA ALA A 304 -33.91 -7.07 13.40
C ALA A 304 -34.88 -7.17 14.59
N TYR A 305 -35.49 -6.06 15.03
CA TYR A 305 -36.42 -6.03 16.16
C TYR A 305 -37.87 -6.41 15.78
N GLY A 306 -38.13 -6.69 14.50
CA GLY A 306 -39.44 -7.12 14.00
C GLY A 306 -40.41 -5.97 13.74
N ARG A 307 -41.72 -6.25 13.83
CA ARG A 307 -42.78 -5.28 13.52
C ARG A 307 -43.06 -4.39 14.74
N PRO A 308 -43.11 -3.05 14.59
CA PRO A 308 -43.61 -2.15 15.63
C PRO A 308 -45.05 -2.46 15.99
N LEU A 309 -45.30 -2.54 17.29
CA LEU A 309 -46.60 -2.80 17.91
C LEU A 309 -47.18 -1.52 18.52
N LEU A 310 -46.33 -0.68 19.13
CA LEU A 310 -46.77 0.47 19.90
C LEU A 310 -45.70 1.57 19.92
N VAL A 311 -46.11 2.84 19.93
CA VAL A 311 -45.27 3.97 20.34
C VAL A 311 -45.96 4.78 21.44
N ARG A 312 -45.21 5.15 22.49
CA ARG A 312 -45.71 5.97 23.61
C ARG A 312 -44.69 7.01 24.03
N HIS A 313 -45.16 8.21 24.35
CA HIS A 313 -44.37 9.25 24.97
C HIS A 313 -44.43 9.15 26.50
N ILE A 314 -43.27 9.12 27.16
CA ILE A 314 -43.14 8.99 28.62
C ILE A 314 -42.05 9.93 29.10
N ALA A 315 -42.45 10.90 29.92
CA ALA A 315 -41.57 11.98 30.39
C ALA A 315 -40.89 12.69 29.21
N ASP A 316 -39.59 12.47 29.01
CA ASP A 316 -38.81 13.10 27.93
C ASP A 316 -38.37 12.10 26.83
N SER A 317 -38.98 10.91 26.79
CA SER A 317 -38.57 9.83 25.88
C SER A 317 -39.75 9.19 25.17
N LEU A 318 -39.50 8.74 23.95
CA LEU A 318 -40.39 7.87 23.18
C LEU A 318 -39.99 6.42 23.43
N VAL A 319 -40.96 5.57 23.71
CA VAL A 319 -40.78 4.12 23.82
C VAL A 319 -41.53 3.45 22.69
N ILE A 320 -40.82 2.62 21.92
CA ILE A 320 -41.36 1.86 20.79
C ILE A 320 -41.25 0.38 21.13
N CYS A 321 -42.39 -0.29 21.21
CA CYS A 321 -42.43 -1.74 21.41
C CYS A 321 -42.57 -2.42 20.05
N CYS A 322 -41.70 -3.38 19.77
CA CYS A 322 -41.70 -4.22 18.58
C CYS A 322 -41.89 -5.68 18.98
N THR A 323 -42.25 -6.55 18.03
CA THR A 323 -42.46 -7.99 18.28
C THR A 323 -41.25 -8.70 18.89
N GLY A 324 -40.03 -8.24 18.59
CA GLY A 324 -38.78 -8.85 19.07
C GLY A 324 -37.88 -7.91 19.87
N GLY A 325 -38.36 -6.71 20.23
CA GLY A 325 -37.51 -5.73 20.91
C GLY A 325 -38.22 -4.47 21.38
N ILE A 326 -37.52 -3.67 22.18
CA ILE A 326 -37.97 -2.36 22.63
C ILE A 326 -36.91 -1.33 22.25
N LEU A 327 -37.36 -0.20 21.73
CA LEU A 327 -36.50 0.96 21.47
C LEU A 327 -36.91 2.11 22.37
N ALA A 328 -35.92 2.85 22.85
CA ALA A 328 -36.12 4.15 23.49
C ALA A 328 -35.51 5.23 22.59
N ALA A 329 -36.21 6.33 22.38
CA ALA A 329 -35.75 7.48 21.61
C ALA A 329 -36.00 8.79 22.38
N THR A 330 -35.31 9.86 22.03
CA THR A 330 -35.58 11.20 22.55
C THR A 330 -36.92 11.71 22.05
N ALA A 331 -37.46 12.75 22.70
CA ALA A 331 -38.57 13.54 22.17
C ALA A 331 -38.25 14.25 20.83
N HIS A 332 -37.03 14.15 20.30
CA HIS A 332 -36.69 14.64 18.95
C HIS A 332 -36.61 13.53 17.90
N GLY A 333 -36.79 12.26 18.32
CA GLY A 333 -36.74 11.10 17.44
C GLY A 333 -35.37 10.42 17.35
N GLU A 334 -34.37 10.87 18.12
CA GLU A 334 -33.05 10.23 18.15
C GLU A 334 -33.10 8.94 19.00
N VAL A 335 -32.74 7.78 18.44
CA VAL A 335 -32.74 6.50 19.16
C VAL A 335 -31.66 6.50 20.25
N LEU A 336 -32.11 6.38 21.50
CA LEU A 336 -31.31 6.38 22.73
C LEU A 336 -30.92 4.98 23.20
N SER A 337 -31.69 3.95 22.86
CA SER A 337 -31.45 2.53 23.14
C SER A 337 -32.24 1.66 22.19
N SER A 338 -31.77 0.44 21.95
CA SER A 338 -32.59 -0.63 21.43
C SER A 338 -32.13 -1.95 22.01
N ASP A 339 -33.05 -2.71 22.57
CA ASP A 339 -32.76 -3.97 23.24
C ASP A 339 -33.73 -5.06 22.77
N THR A 340 -33.23 -6.28 22.67
CA THR A 340 -34.04 -7.45 22.32
C THR A 340 -34.80 -7.92 23.56
N LEU A 341 -36.03 -7.42 23.71
CA LEU A 341 -36.98 -7.86 24.73
C LEU A 341 -38.30 -8.25 24.06
N THR A 342 -38.72 -9.50 24.26
CA THR A 342 -40.05 -9.95 23.84
C THR A 342 -41.08 -9.44 24.83
N VAL A 343 -42.07 -8.72 24.33
CA VAL A 343 -43.24 -8.29 25.09
C VAL A 343 -44.35 -9.31 24.84
N ASP A 344 -44.74 -10.03 25.89
CA ASP A 344 -45.80 -11.03 25.82
C ASP A 344 -47.17 -10.32 25.94
N GLY A 345 -47.95 -10.25 24.84
CA GLY A 345 -49.31 -9.68 24.85
C GLY A 345 -49.81 -9.15 23.50
N GLU A 346 -51.12 -8.95 23.38
CA GLU A 346 -51.73 -8.26 22.22
C GLU A 346 -51.42 -6.75 22.27
N ALA A 347 -51.00 -6.19 21.13
CA ALA A 347 -50.53 -4.80 21.00
C ALA A 347 -51.55 -3.73 21.40
N THR A 348 -52.83 -4.07 21.38
CA THR A 348 -53.96 -3.18 21.65
C THR A 348 -54.09 -2.75 23.11
N ASN A 349 -53.66 -3.59 24.06
CA ASN A 349 -53.92 -3.43 25.49
C ASN A 349 -52.65 -3.21 26.33
N LEU A 350 -51.57 -2.76 25.70
CA LEU A 350 -50.32 -2.43 26.39
C LEU A 350 -50.38 -0.98 26.90
N ALA A 351 -50.26 -0.82 28.21
CA ALA A 351 -50.02 0.45 28.87
C ALA A 351 -48.53 0.59 29.20
N VAL A 352 -48.02 1.83 29.19
CA VAL A 352 -46.63 2.09 29.59
C VAL A 352 -46.62 3.17 30.65
N HIS A 353 -46.04 2.86 31.81
CA HIS A 353 -46.01 3.72 32.99
C HIS A 353 -44.59 4.14 33.34
N ARG A 354 -44.45 5.32 33.96
CA ARG A 354 -43.15 5.81 34.48
C ARG A 354 -42.79 5.03 35.75
N HIS A 355 -41.53 4.64 35.90
CA HIS A 355 -41.01 3.96 37.10
C HIS A 355 -39.72 4.65 37.58
N PRO A 356 -39.39 4.69 38.88
CA PRO A 356 -38.16 5.33 39.37
C PRO A 356 -36.88 4.81 38.70
N ALA A 357 -36.81 3.50 38.45
CA ALA A 357 -35.68 2.88 37.74
C ALA A 357 -35.73 3.04 36.20
N GLY A 358 -36.84 3.49 35.63
CA GLY A 358 -37.05 3.56 34.18
C GLY A 358 -38.54 3.63 33.79
N PHE A 359 -39.09 2.53 33.27
CA PHE A 359 -40.51 2.45 32.89
C PHE A 359 -41.04 1.03 32.99
N ILE A 360 -42.36 0.89 33.02
CA ILE A 360 -43.06 -0.40 33.08
C ILE A 360 -43.90 -0.54 31.82
N ILE A 361 -43.82 -1.69 31.17
CA ILE A 361 -44.81 -2.10 30.16
C ILE A 361 -45.78 -3.04 30.83
N ALA A 362 -47.04 -2.63 30.97
CA ALA A 362 -48.11 -3.39 31.60
C ALA A 362 -49.08 -3.89 30.53
N GLY A 363 -49.36 -5.19 30.54
CA GLY A 363 -50.42 -5.83 29.76
C GLY A 363 -51.45 -6.51 30.66
N ALA A 364 -52.49 -7.06 30.04
CA ALA A 364 -53.57 -7.77 30.75
C ALA A 364 -53.08 -9.02 31.51
N GLN A 365 -52.09 -9.73 30.97
CA GLN A 365 -51.59 -10.98 31.53
C GLN A 365 -50.28 -10.83 32.34
N GLY A 366 -49.56 -9.72 32.17
CA GLY A 366 -48.28 -9.50 32.84
C GLY A 366 -47.69 -8.13 32.58
N SER A 367 -46.77 -7.73 33.46
CA SER A 367 -46.05 -6.46 33.41
C SER A 367 -44.54 -6.69 33.52
N ILE A 368 -43.76 -5.87 32.82
CA ILE A 368 -42.29 -5.92 32.83
C ILE A 368 -41.74 -4.58 33.29
N VAL A 369 -40.91 -4.62 34.33
CA VAL A 369 -40.18 -3.45 34.83
C VAL A 369 -38.85 -3.35 34.08
N ILE A 370 -38.59 -2.20 33.45
CA ILE A 370 -37.40 -1.95 32.64
C ILE A 370 -36.58 -0.84 33.28
N ALA A 371 -35.33 -1.15 33.61
CA ALA A 371 -34.36 -0.16 34.10
C ALA A 371 -33.63 0.52 32.94
N ARG A 372 -33.32 1.80 33.14
CA ARG A 372 -32.48 2.60 32.24
C ARG A 372 -31.09 2.78 32.86
N GLU A 373 -30.08 2.19 32.26
CA GLU A 373 -28.67 2.38 32.67
C GLU A 373 -27.94 3.25 31.65
N HIS A 374 -27.22 4.28 32.12
CA HIS A 374 -26.40 5.16 31.27
C HIS A 374 -24.95 4.66 31.20
N GLN A 375 -24.41 4.53 29.98
CA GLN A 375 -23.02 4.12 29.79
C GLN A 375 -22.08 5.34 29.81
N ILE A 376 -21.43 5.60 30.95
CA ILE A 376 -20.56 6.78 31.17
C ILE A 376 -19.41 6.88 30.15
N PHE A 377 -18.83 5.75 29.73
CA PHE A 377 -17.69 5.71 28.81
C PHE A 377 -18.06 5.42 27.35
N TRP A 378 -19.35 5.46 26.99
CA TRP A 378 -19.81 5.07 25.66
C TRP A 378 -19.10 5.83 24.52
N ARG A 379 -18.88 7.14 24.67
CA ARG A 379 -18.14 7.95 23.68
C ARG A 379 -16.70 7.48 23.48
N MET A 380 -16.03 7.06 24.55
CA MET A 380 -14.65 6.58 24.50
C MET A 380 -14.55 5.19 23.87
N ILE A 381 -15.49 4.30 24.21
CA ILE A 381 -15.58 2.95 23.65
C ILE A 381 -15.87 3.03 22.14
N ARG A 382 -16.82 3.88 21.73
CA ARG A 382 -17.13 4.15 20.33
C ARG A 382 -15.91 4.70 19.58
N PHE A 383 -15.24 5.71 20.14
CA PHE A 383 -14.03 6.29 19.54
C PHE A 383 -12.92 5.25 19.37
N GLY A 384 -12.63 4.44 20.40
CA GLY A 384 -11.60 3.40 20.34
C GLY A 384 -11.90 2.34 19.26
N ARG A 385 -13.17 1.91 19.15
CA ARG A 385 -13.61 0.98 18.11
C ARG A 385 -13.50 1.56 16.71
N ASP A 386 -13.93 2.80 16.52
CA ASP A 386 -13.88 3.46 15.20
C ASP A 386 -12.43 3.64 14.73
N VAL A 387 -11.52 4.01 15.65
CA VAL A 387 -10.08 4.08 15.36
C VAL A 387 -9.52 2.69 14.98
N LEU A 388 -9.83 1.66 15.74
CA LEU A 388 -9.31 0.31 15.49
C LEU A 388 -9.87 -0.30 14.19
N THR A 389 -11.12 0.02 13.85
CA THR A 389 -11.82 -0.59 12.70
C THR A 389 -11.51 0.12 11.39
N TYR A 390 -11.43 1.46 11.40
CA TYR A 390 -11.27 2.23 10.17
C TYR A 390 -9.85 2.78 10.01
N VAL A 391 -9.29 3.37 11.07
CA VAL A 391 -8.02 4.09 10.97
C VAL A 391 -6.85 3.12 10.89
N VAL A 392 -6.82 2.08 11.74
CA VAL A 392 -5.71 1.12 11.79
C VAL A 392 -5.52 0.36 10.46
N PRO A 393 -6.56 -0.21 9.81
CA PRO A 393 -6.38 -0.90 8.53
C PRO A 393 -5.95 0.03 7.40
N ILE A 394 -6.45 1.26 7.37
CA ILE A 394 -6.04 2.28 6.39
C ILE A 394 -4.56 2.60 6.56
N LEU A 395 -4.10 2.85 7.80
CA LEU A 395 -2.69 3.11 8.10
C LEU A 395 -1.80 1.91 7.76
N MET A 396 -2.25 0.68 8.05
CA MET A 396 -1.52 -0.54 7.66
C MET A 396 -1.42 -0.67 6.14
N GLY A 397 -2.50 -0.41 5.41
CA GLY A 397 -2.53 -0.43 3.94
C GLY A 397 -1.62 0.64 3.32
N LEU A 398 -1.63 1.86 3.87
CA LEU A 398 -0.73 2.94 3.47
C LEU A 398 0.73 2.60 3.76
N GLY A 399 0.99 2.02 4.93
CA GLY A 399 2.32 1.53 5.32
C GLY A 399 2.85 0.45 4.38
N LEU A 400 2.00 -0.52 4.02
CA LEU A 400 2.35 -1.58 3.06
C LEU A 400 2.65 -1.01 1.67
N LEU A 401 1.82 -0.08 1.17
CA LEU A 401 2.04 0.61 -0.10
C LEU A 401 3.34 1.43 -0.10
N PHE A 402 3.64 2.11 1.01
CA PHE A 402 4.88 2.86 1.17
C PHE A 402 6.11 1.94 1.16
N MET A 403 6.07 0.83 1.89
CA MET A 403 7.08 -0.24 1.88
C MET A 403 7.32 -0.79 0.47
N LEU A 404 6.25 -1.12 -0.25
CA LEU A 404 6.33 -1.60 -1.63
C LEU A 404 6.97 -0.55 -2.54
N SER A 405 6.56 0.72 -2.42
CA SER A 405 7.10 1.82 -3.21
C SER A 405 8.60 2.02 -2.98
N ILE A 406 9.06 1.97 -1.72
CA ILE A 406 10.50 2.02 -1.39
C ILE A 406 11.24 0.86 -2.05
N ASN A 407 10.73 -0.37 -1.93
CA ASN A 407 11.36 -1.54 -2.52
C ASN A 407 11.45 -1.43 -4.07
N PHE A 408 10.38 -0.98 -4.73
CA PHE A 408 10.40 -0.73 -6.18
C PHE A 408 11.41 0.35 -6.58
N ARG A 409 11.51 1.43 -5.80
CA ARG A 409 12.46 2.54 -6.05
C ARG A 409 13.90 2.08 -5.87
N GLN A 410 14.18 1.31 -4.81
CA GLN A 410 15.50 0.69 -4.59
C GLN A 410 15.87 -0.28 -5.71
N ARG A 411 14.94 -1.13 -6.17
CA ARG A 411 15.17 -2.06 -7.29
C ARG A 411 15.47 -1.34 -8.61
N ARG A 412 14.81 -0.21 -8.87
CA ARG A 412 15.10 0.64 -10.04
C ARG A 412 16.48 1.29 -9.94
N LEU A 413 16.82 1.85 -8.78
CA LEU A 413 18.12 2.48 -8.55
C LEU A 413 19.27 1.47 -8.71
N LEU A 414 19.15 0.28 -8.11
CA LEU A 414 20.11 -0.81 -8.27
C LEU A 414 20.25 -1.25 -9.73
N GLY A 415 19.16 -1.30 -10.50
CA GLY A 415 19.20 -1.57 -11.93
C GLY A 415 20.02 -0.53 -12.70
N ALA A 416 19.71 0.76 -12.49
CA ALA A 416 20.41 1.86 -13.16
C ALA A 416 21.90 1.95 -12.78
N MET A 417 22.25 1.68 -11.51
CA MET A 417 23.65 1.67 -11.07
C MET A 417 24.49 0.58 -11.74
N MET A 418 23.91 -0.58 -12.02
CA MET A 418 24.61 -1.68 -12.70
C MET A 418 24.86 -1.40 -14.20
N GLU A 419 24.05 -0.53 -14.82
CA GLU A 419 24.12 -0.19 -16.25
C GLU A 419 24.94 1.09 -16.54
N LEU A 420 25.51 1.74 -15.52
CA LEU A 420 26.31 2.95 -15.70
C LEU A 420 27.51 2.71 -16.66
N PRO A 421 27.83 3.64 -17.58
CA PRO A 421 28.92 3.49 -18.55
C PRO A 421 30.33 3.25 -17.98
N GLY A 422 30.55 3.42 -16.67
CA GLY A 422 31.80 3.12 -15.96
C GLY A 422 31.74 1.91 -15.03
N ALA A 423 30.57 1.29 -14.82
CA ALA A 423 30.48 0.06 -14.05
C ALA A 423 31.20 -1.05 -14.82
N GLY A 424 32.18 -1.70 -14.19
CA GLY A 424 32.85 -2.87 -14.76
C GLY A 424 31.87 -4.02 -15.00
N LEU A 425 32.38 -5.24 -15.05
CA LEU A 425 31.55 -6.45 -15.01
C LEU A 425 30.82 -6.50 -13.67
N VAL A 426 29.51 -6.71 -13.64
CA VAL A 426 28.76 -6.88 -12.38
C VAL A 426 27.95 -8.15 -12.42
N ILE A 427 28.16 -9.03 -11.43
CA ILE A 427 27.54 -10.35 -11.29
C ILE A 427 26.93 -10.45 -9.90
N HIS A 428 25.64 -10.76 -9.81
CA HIS A 428 24.93 -10.92 -8.54
C HIS A 428 24.48 -12.37 -8.36
N LEU A 429 24.96 -13.01 -7.30
CA LEU A 429 24.68 -14.41 -6.97
C LEU A 429 23.85 -14.52 -5.70
N ASP A 430 22.98 -15.55 -5.63
CA ASP A 430 22.28 -15.90 -4.40
C ASP A 430 23.16 -16.69 -3.41
N ALA A 431 22.61 -17.04 -2.25
CA ALA A 431 23.31 -17.80 -1.22
C ALA A 431 23.80 -19.20 -1.68
N ASN A 432 23.23 -19.74 -2.75
CA ASN A 432 23.54 -21.05 -3.32
C ASN A 432 24.39 -20.94 -4.61
N GLY A 433 24.88 -19.75 -4.95
CA GLY A 433 25.71 -19.53 -6.12
C GLY A 433 24.96 -19.47 -7.45
N ARG A 434 23.66 -19.17 -7.43
CA ARG A 434 22.85 -18.99 -8.64
C ARG A 434 22.89 -17.56 -9.14
N LEU A 435 23.01 -17.37 -10.45
CA LEU A 435 23.04 -16.06 -11.07
C LEU A 435 21.68 -15.38 -11.02
N LEU A 436 21.52 -14.39 -10.14
CA LEU A 436 20.29 -13.62 -10.00
C LEU A 436 20.20 -12.51 -11.05
N ARG A 437 21.31 -11.82 -11.29
CA ARG A 437 21.38 -10.66 -12.18
C ARG A 437 22.82 -10.40 -12.63
N THR A 438 22.95 -9.77 -13.79
CA THR A 438 24.21 -9.34 -14.36
C THR A 438 23.97 -8.06 -15.16
N ASN A 439 25.00 -7.23 -15.36
CA ASN A 439 24.93 -6.14 -16.34
C ASN A 439 25.28 -6.61 -17.76
N ASP A 440 25.03 -5.77 -18.76
CA ASP A 440 25.22 -6.11 -20.18
C ASP A 440 26.66 -6.51 -20.51
N ARG A 441 27.65 -5.85 -19.90
CA ARG A 441 29.07 -6.18 -20.08
C ARG A 441 29.38 -7.60 -19.61
N ALA A 442 28.93 -7.96 -18.41
CA ALA A 442 29.13 -9.31 -17.89
C ALA A 442 28.27 -10.35 -18.61
N ALA A 443 27.09 -9.99 -19.11
CA ALA A 443 26.30 -10.85 -19.98
C ALA A 443 27.04 -11.14 -21.30
N HIS A 444 27.66 -10.12 -21.91
CA HIS A 444 28.45 -10.28 -23.13
C HIS A 444 29.66 -11.20 -22.93
N LEU A 445 30.40 -11.00 -21.83
CA LEU A 445 31.54 -11.83 -21.46
C LEU A 445 31.14 -13.30 -21.26
N LEU A 446 30.02 -13.52 -20.57
CA LEU A 446 29.48 -14.86 -20.32
C LEU A 446 28.69 -15.43 -21.52
N LYS A 447 28.62 -14.71 -22.64
CA LYS A 447 27.87 -15.06 -23.86
C LYS A 447 26.40 -15.39 -23.57
N ILE A 448 25.80 -14.67 -22.61
CA ILE A 448 24.40 -14.83 -22.20
C ILE A 448 23.52 -13.95 -23.09
N THR A 449 22.66 -14.58 -23.89
CA THR A 449 21.60 -13.90 -24.66
C THR A 449 20.29 -13.83 -23.87
N SER A 450 19.36 -12.99 -24.32
CA SER A 450 18.06 -12.77 -23.65
C SER A 450 17.18 -14.03 -23.54
N SER A 451 17.46 -15.08 -24.33
CA SER A 451 16.75 -16.36 -24.30
C SER A 451 17.27 -17.32 -23.22
N VAL A 452 18.43 -17.04 -22.60
CA VAL A 452 19.01 -17.91 -21.57
C VAL A 452 18.31 -17.66 -20.22
N PRO A 453 17.72 -18.68 -19.57
CA PRO A 453 17.04 -18.50 -18.29
C PRO A 453 18.04 -18.13 -17.19
N MET A 454 17.73 -17.08 -16.44
CA MET A 454 18.45 -16.68 -15.22
C MET A 454 18.15 -17.62 -14.04
N ARG A 455 18.85 -17.45 -12.90
CA ARG A 455 18.73 -18.23 -11.66
C ARG A 455 19.18 -19.69 -11.73
N ARG A 456 20.10 -20.02 -12.65
CA ARG A 456 20.85 -21.28 -12.63
C ARG A 456 22.18 -21.10 -11.90
N LEU A 457 22.82 -22.21 -11.53
CA LEU A 457 24.15 -22.19 -10.92
C LEU A 457 25.15 -21.50 -11.86
N PHE A 458 26.06 -20.70 -11.29
CA PHE A 458 26.99 -19.89 -12.09
C PHE A 458 27.80 -20.71 -13.11
N ARG A 459 28.22 -21.93 -12.75
CA ARG A 459 28.91 -22.88 -13.64
C ARG A 459 28.21 -23.15 -14.97
N THR A 460 26.88 -22.98 -15.04
CA THR A 460 26.11 -23.18 -16.27
C THR A 460 26.33 -22.08 -17.30
N TYR A 461 26.81 -20.91 -16.87
CA TYR A 461 27.11 -19.77 -17.75
C TYR A 461 28.61 -19.69 -18.11
N ALA A 462 29.49 -20.34 -17.34
CA ALA A 462 30.94 -20.36 -17.54
C ALA A 462 31.39 -21.65 -18.26
N LEU A 463 30.82 -21.96 -19.41
CA LEU A 463 31.08 -23.21 -20.15
C LEU A 463 32.18 -23.11 -21.23
N HIS A 464 32.80 -21.95 -21.41
CA HIS A 464 33.84 -21.75 -22.42
C HIS A 464 35.22 -21.59 -21.78
N ASP A 465 36.25 -22.09 -22.48
CA ASP A 465 37.61 -22.25 -21.97
C ASP A 465 38.26 -20.95 -21.46
N GLY A 466 37.77 -19.80 -21.92
CA GLY A 466 38.26 -18.48 -21.55
C GLY A 466 37.97 -18.02 -20.12
N VAL A 467 37.02 -18.64 -19.42
CA VAL A 467 36.42 -18.11 -18.17
C VAL A 467 36.60 -19.10 -16.99
N GLY A 468 37.48 -20.09 -17.15
CA GLY A 468 37.81 -21.06 -16.09
C GLY A 468 38.28 -20.39 -14.80
N ASP A 469 39.23 -19.47 -14.89
CA ASP A 469 39.78 -18.76 -13.73
C ASP A 469 38.71 -17.91 -13.00
N LEU A 470 37.73 -17.38 -13.73
CA LEU A 470 36.59 -16.67 -13.11
C LEU A 470 35.66 -17.64 -12.38
N LEU A 471 35.45 -18.85 -12.91
CA LEU A 471 34.65 -19.87 -12.23
C LEU A 471 35.32 -20.29 -10.92
N ASP A 472 36.64 -20.45 -10.92
CA ASP A 472 37.40 -20.78 -9.71
C ASP A 472 37.34 -19.67 -8.66
N PHE A 473 37.48 -18.41 -9.08
CA PHE A 473 37.27 -17.25 -8.22
C PHE A 473 35.86 -17.25 -7.60
N VAL A 474 34.82 -17.51 -8.39
CA VAL A 474 33.43 -17.57 -7.90
C VAL A 474 33.25 -18.71 -6.88
N ASN A 475 33.84 -19.88 -7.14
CA ASN A 475 33.79 -21.01 -6.21
C ASN A 475 34.50 -20.70 -4.89
N GLN A 476 35.65 -20.03 -4.95
CA GLN A 476 36.39 -19.55 -3.78
C GLN A 476 35.57 -18.54 -2.96
N VAL A 477 34.93 -17.57 -3.61
CA VAL A 477 34.08 -16.58 -2.92
C VAL A 477 32.89 -17.26 -2.22
N GLN A 478 32.28 -18.27 -2.84
CA GLN A 478 31.16 -19.00 -2.25
C GLN A 478 31.55 -19.85 -1.04
N SER A 479 32.80 -20.33 -0.98
CA SER A 479 33.32 -21.10 0.15
C SER A 479 33.73 -20.19 1.32
N ILE A 480 34.47 -19.10 1.04
CA ILE A 480 35.00 -18.19 2.07
C ILE A 480 33.90 -17.26 2.61
N ARG A 481 32.98 -16.77 1.75
CA ARG A 481 31.87 -15.87 2.11
C ARG A 481 32.28 -14.56 2.81
N THR A 482 33.51 -14.10 2.57
CA THR A 482 34.02 -12.79 2.98
C THR A 482 34.30 -11.92 1.77
N ALA A 483 34.67 -10.65 1.99
CA ALA A 483 35.19 -9.83 0.91
C ALA A 483 36.51 -10.42 0.41
N VAL A 484 36.62 -10.63 -0.90
CA VAL A 484 37.82 -11.17 -1.56
C VAL A 484 38.05 -10.35 -2.81
N SER A 485 39.31 -10.01 -3.08
CA SER A 485 39.70 -9.38 -4.34
C SER A 485 40.89 -10.13 -4.89
N ASP A 486 40.79 -10.56 -6.15
CA ASP A 486 41.88 -11.28 -6.81
C ASP A 486 41.99 -10.89 -8.28
N LYS A 487 43.18 -11.10 -8.83
CA LYS A 487 43.46 -10.91 -10.25
C LYS A 487 43.10 -12.18 -10.99
N VAL A 488 42.28 -12.05 -12.02
CA VAL A 488 41.82 -13.16 -12.87
C VAL A 488 42.17 -12.82 -14.31
N VAL A 489 42.72 -13.80 -15.02
CA VAL A 489 43.00 -13.68 -16.45
C VAL A 489 41.83 -14.30 -17.20
N ILE A 490 41.31 -13.57 -18.18
CA ILE A 490 40.22 -14.06 -19.03
C ILE A 490 40.68 -14.03 -20.47
N THR A 491 40.51 -15.15 -21.16
CA THR A 491 40.96 -15.32 -22.54
C THR A 491 39.75 -15.30 -23.47
N ASP A 492 39.66 -14.30 -24.36
CA ASP A 492 38.59 -14.22 -25.36
C ASP A 492 39.20 -14.39 -26.76
N GLY A 493 39.21 -15.63 -27.26
CA GLY A 493 39.89 -15.99 -28.51
C GLY A 493 41.41 -15.94 -28.37
N GLU A 494 42.08 -15.15 -29.21
CA GLU A 494 43.54 -14.92 -29.14
C GLU A 494 43.93 -13.79 -28.16
N ALA A 495 42.96 -13.03 -27.64
CA ALA A 495 43.23 -11.90 -26.76
C ALA A 495 43.10 -12.31 -25.28
N SER A 496 44.18 -12.13 -24.51
CA SER A 496 44.17 -12.30 -23.05
C SER A 496 43.96 -10.94 -22.38
N ARG A 497 43.01 -10.87 -21.45
CA ARG A 497 42.72 -9.66 -20.67
C ARG A 497 42.88 -9.93 -19.19
N GLU A 498 43.41 -8.95 -18.46
CA GLU A 498 43.60 -9.02 -17.02
C GLU A 498 42.51 -8.23 -16.31
N TYR A 499 41.77 -8.88 -15.41
CA TYR A 499 40.74 -8.27 -14.60
C TYR A 499 41.09 -8.34 -13.12
N VAL A 500 40.72 -7.30 -12.36
CA VAL A 500 40.59 -7.43 -10.89
C VAL A 500 39.13 -7.71 -10.59
N PHE A 501 38.83 -8.89 -10.05
CA PHE A 501 37.52 -9.20 -9.51
C PHE A 501 37.49 -8.97 -8.01
N SER A 502 36.48 -8.25 -7.55
CA SER A 502 36.21 -8.03 -6.14
C SER A 502 34.81 -8.54 -5.82
N ALA A 503 34.69 -9.35 -4.79
CA ALA A 503 33.45 -9.90 -4.31
C ALA A 503 33.09 -9.31 -2.94
N VAL A 504 31.84 -8.89 -2.78
CA VAL A 504 31.29 -8.38 -1.52
C VAL A 504 30.09 -9.25 -1.11
N PRO A 505 30.13 -9.90 0.07
CA PRO A 505 29.02 -10.73 0.54
C PRO A 505 27.83 -9.84 0.96
N LEU A 506 26.63 -10.23 0.54
CA LEU A 506 25.38 -9.63 0.97
C LEU A 506 24.86 -10.38 2.20
N ARG A 507 24.67 -9.66 3.31
CA ARG A 507 24.09 -10.21 4.55
C ARG A 507 22.73 -9.58 4.82
N GLY A 508 21.78 -10.41 5.26
CA GLY A 508 20.46 -9.93 5.71
C GLY A 508 20.53 -9.24 7.08
N ALA A 509 19.38 -8.73 7.54
CA ALA A 509 19.27 -8.00 8.82
C ALA A 509 19.73 -8.80 10.05
N PHE A 510 19.69 -10.14 9.99
CA PHE A 510 20.14 -11.05 11.05
C PHE A 510 21.55 -11.63 10.80
N GLY A 511 22.36 -11.01 9.93
CA GLY A 511 23.72 -11.46 9.63
C GLY A 511 23.83 -12.71 8.75
N ARG A 512 22.69 -13.32 8.34
CA ARG A 512 22.66 -14.48 7.44
C ARG A 512 23.18 -14.12 6.04
N TYR A 513 24.04 -14.98 5.49
CA TYR A 513 24.54 -14.86 4.12
C TYR A 513 23.39 -15.04 3.10
N ASN A 514 23.15 -14.02 2.28
CA ASN A 514 22.09 -13.99 1.28
C ASN A 514 22.63 -14.08 -0.16
N GLY A 515 23.95 -14.13 -0.34
CA GLY A 515 24.61 -14.14 -1.64
C GLY A 515 25.78 -13.18 -1.68
N CYS A 516 26.26 -12.86 -2.89
CA CYS A 516 27.36 -11.91 -3.08
C CYS A 516 27.18 -11.12 -4.37
N VAL A 517 27.78 -9.92 -4.39
CA VAL A 517 27.96 -9.12 -5.60
C VAL A 517 29.43 -9.18 -5.97
N ILE A 518 29.71 -9.53 -7.22
CA ILE A 518 31.04 -9.63 -7.79
C ILE A 518 31.17 -8.56 -8.85
N THR A 519 32.24 -7.76 -8.77
CA THR A 519 32.56 -6.72 -9.73
C THR A 519 33.93 -6.98 -10.36
N GLY A 520 34.04 -6.89 -11.69
CA GLY A 520 35.31 -7.06 -12.41
C GLY A 520 35.69 -5.79 -13.15
N VAL A 521 36.91 -5.28 -12.93
CA VAL A 521 37.44 -4.11 -13.65
C VAL A 521 38.58 -4.56 -14.55
N ASP A 522 38.50 -4.21 -15.85
CA ASP A 522 39.57 -4.45 -16.82
C ASP A 522 40.75 -3.51 -16.49
N ILE A 523 41.89 -4.10 -16.18
CA ILE A 523 43.12 -3.38 -15.80
C ILE A 523 44.23 -3.56 -16.85
N THR A 524 43.93 -4.20 -17.99
CA THR A 524 44.92 -4.59 -19.00
C THR A 524 45.75 -3.39 -19.45
N GLU A 525 45.09 -2.31 -19.91
CA GLU A 525 45.75 -1.10 -20.39
C GLU A 525 46.54 -0.37 -19.29
N ALA A 526 45.98 -0.32 -18.07
CA ALA A 526 46.62 0.35 -16.94
C ALA A 526 47.91 -0.39 -16.50
N LEU A 527 47.90 -1.72 -16.52
CA LEU A 527 49.07 -2.54 -16.22
C LEU A 527 50.13 -2.45 -17.31
N GLU A 528 49.73 -2.44 -18.58
CA GLU A 528 50.66 -2.25 -19.70
C GLU A 528 51.38 -0.90 -19.61
N ARG A 529 50.64 0.20 -19.39
CA ARG A 529 51.23 1.53 -19.17
C ARG A 529 52.21 1.53 -17.98
N ARG A 530 51.84 0.89 -16.87
CA ARG A 530 52.69 0.83 -15.67
C ARG A 530 53.95 -0.01 -15.89
N ARG A 531 53.85 -1.12 -16.64
CA ARG A 531 55.01 -1.90 -17.07
C ARG A 531 55.94 -1.01 -17.90
N ILE A 532 55.44 -0.30 -18.90
CA ILE A 532 56.24 0.58 -19.77
C ILE A 532 57.01 1.64 -18.98
N VAL A 533 56.36 2.33 -18.03
CA VAL A 533 57.02 3.33 -17.18
C VAL A 533 58.14 2.71 -16.34
N ASN A 534 57.88 1.54 -15.73
CA ASN A 534 58.89 0.83 -14.93
C ASN A 534 60.11 0.40 -15.79
N TRP A 535 59.87 -0.09 -17.00
CA TRP A 535 60.96 -0.47 -17.93
C TRP A 535 61.79 0.75 -18.37
N ALA A 536 61.14 1.88 -18.65
CA ALA A 536 61.82 3.11 -19.05
C ALA A 536 62.70 3.68 -17.93
N GLN A 537 62.24 3.63 -16.68
CA GLN A 537 62.98 4.10 -15.52
C GLN A 537 64.18 3.20 -15.21
N LEU A 538 63.98 1.87 -15.17
CA LEU A 538 65.04 0.89 -14.93
C LEU A 538 66.21 1.08 -15.92
N ALA A 539 65.88 1.31 -17.19
CA ALA A 539 66.89 1.48 -18.22
C ALA A 539 67.59 2.84 -18.18
N HIS A 540 66.91 3.91 -17.77
CA HIS A 540 67.56 5.19 -17.52
C HIS A 540 68.64 5.07 -16.43
N ASP A 541 68.32 4.34 -15.36
CA ASP A 541 69.25 4.08 -14.25
C ASP A 541 70.42 3.20 -14.72
N MET A 542 70.16 2.15 -15.51
CA MET A 542 71.21 1.32 -16.10
C MET A 542 72.12 2.11 -17.04
N GLN A 543 71.55 2.97 -17.90
CA GLN A 543 72.32 3.81 -18.82
C GLN A 543 73.24 4.77 -18.06
N THR A 544 72.77 5.33 -16.95
CA THR A 544 73.55 6.21 -16.08
C THR A 544 74.73 5.46 -15.45
N ASN A 545 74.47 4.30 -14.83
CA ASN A 545 75.52 3.48 -14.21
C ASN A 545 76.58 3.02 -15.23
N LEU A 546 76.16 2.58 -16.41
CA LEU A 546 77.07 2.19 -17.48
C LEU A 546 77.88 3.38 -18.01
N SER A 547 77.28 4.57 -18.13
CA SER A 547 78.00 5.77 -18.56
C SER A 547 79.09 6.17 -17.56
N THR A 548 78.85 6.02 -16.26
CA THR A 548 79.85 6.22 -15.21
C THR A 548 80.99 5.21 -15.29
N ILE A 549 80.69 3.92 -15.54
CA ILE A 549 81.72 2.90 -15.77
C ILE A 549 82.57 3.26 -17.00
N ARG A 550 81.94 3.76 -18.07
CA ARG A 550 82.66 4.24 -19.26
C ARG A 550 83.57 5.40 -18.93
N LEU A 551 83.07 6.42 -18.24
CA LEU A 551 83.84 7.60 -17.85
C LEU A 551 85.04 7.23 -16.97
N ASN A 552 84.84 6.36 -15.98
CA ASN A 552 85.93 5.88 -15.12
C ASN A 552 86.97 5.08 -15.93
N ALA A 553 86.54 4.27 -16.89
CA ALA A 553 87.44 3.58 -17.80
C ALA A 553 88.16 4.56 -18.77
N GLU A 554 87.53 5.67 -19.15
CA GLU A 554 88.18 6.76 -19.90
C GLU A 554 89.25 7.48 -19.06
N GLN A 555 89.11 7.54 -17.74
CA GLN A 555 90.07 8.17 -16.84
C GLN A 555 91.25 7.26 -16.43
N LEU A 556 91.22 5.97 -16.76
CA LEU A 556 92.36 5.07 -16.52
C LEU A 556 93.56 5.49 -17.40
N ASP A 557 94.70 5.70 -16.75
CA ASP A 557 95.89 6.40 -17.24
C ASP A 557 96.41 5.93 -18.62
N VAL A 558 96.88 6.87 -19.45
CA VAL A 558 97.35 6.64 -20.83
C VAL A 558 98.77 6.05 -20.85
N ASP A 559 99.49 6.12 -19.73
CA ASP A 559 100.91 5.76 -19.57
C ASP A 559 101.16 4.31 -19.09
N GLY A 560 100.11 3.49 -18.97
CA GLY A 560 100.25 2.05 -18.66
C GLY A 560 100.73 1.20 -19.85
N ASN A 561 101.44 0.10 -19.57
CA ASN A 561 101.85 -0.94 -20.54
C ASN A 561 100.74 -1.27 -21.57
N ASP A 562 101.11 -1.70 -22.79
CA ASP A 562 100.16 -2.03 -23.89
C ASP A 562 98.97 -2.91 -23.47
N VAL A 563 99.17 -3.80 -22.49
CA VAL A 563 98.13 -4.66 -21.90
C VAL A 563 97.04 -3.85 -21.18
N THR A 564 97.39 -2.77 -20.48
CA THR A 564 96.46 -1.88 -19.76
C THR A 564 95.64 -1.05 -20.74
N ARG A 565 96.28 -0.55 -21.81
CA ARG A 565 95.61 0.19 -22.89
C ARG A 565 94.61 -0.69 -23.63
N GLU A 566 94.96 -1.95 -23.89
CA GLU A 566 94.06 -2.92 -24.53
C GLU A 566 92.89 -3.33 -23.62
N ARG A 567 93.13 -3.54 -22.32
CA ARG A 567 92.06 -3.79 -21.34
C ARG A 567 91.09 -2.62 -21.23
N ARG A 568 91.61 -1.38 -21.19
CA ARG A 568 90.80 -0.15 -21.20
C ARG A 568 89.94 -0.07 -22.45
N ARG A 569 90.52 -0.30 -23.64
CA ARG A 569 89.79 -0.31 -24.92
C ARG A 569 88.67 -1.35 -24.93
N ARG A 570 88.93 -2.57 -24.42
CA ARG A 570 87.93 -3.63 -24.33
C ARG A 570 86.79 -3.29 -23.35
N ILE A 571 87.08 -2.67 -22.21
CA ILE A 571 86.05 -2.22 -21.25
C ILE A 571 85.17 -1.14 -21.89
N LEU A 572 85.78 -0.12 -22.50
CA LEU A 572 85.05 0.97 -23.14
C LEU A 572 84.14 0.48 -24.28
N PHE A 573 84.65 -0.45 -25.10
CA PHE A 573 83.87 -1.07 -26.15
C PHE A 573 82.66 -1.84 -25.59
N GLN A 574 82.87 -2.69 -24.57
CA GLN A 574 81.79 -3.49 -23.98
C GLN A 574 80.72 -2.64 -23.29
N VAL A 575 81.12 -1.56 -22.61
CA VAL A 575 80.17 -0.63 -21.97
C VAL A 575 79.37 0.15 -23.02
N GLY A 576 80.00 0.59 -24.11
CA GLY A 576 79.29 1.21 -25.24
C GLY A 576 78.24 0.28 -25.85
N VAL A 577 78.59 -0.99 -26.04
CA VAL A 577 77.66 -2.02 -26.53
C VAL A 577 76.50 -2.23 -25.56
N LEU A 578 76.74 -2.28 -24.25
CA LEU A 578 75.69 -2.45 -23.24
C LEU A 578 74.74 -1.26 -23.16
N ILE A 579 75.25 -0.03 -23.21
CA ILE A 579 74.43 1.19 -23.23
C ILE A 579 73.48 1.17 -24.42
N GLN A 580 73.99 0.78 -25.60
CA GLN A 580 73.17 0.69 -26.79
C GLN A 580 72.10 -0.41 -26.68
N ARG A 581 72.44 -1.59 -26.13
CA ARG A 581 71.48 -2.68 -25.89
C ARG A 581 70.35 -2.27 -24.93
N VAL A 582 70.67 -1.55 -23.85
CA VAL A 582 69.67 -1.02 -22.90
C VAL A 582 68.74 -0.03 -23.59
N ARG A 583 69.28 0.88 -24.39
CA ARG A 583 68.49 1.83 -25.18
C ARG A 583 67.60 1.12 -26.21
N ASP A 584 68.12 0.08 -26.85
CA ASP A 584 67.38 -0.73 -27.80
C ASP A 584 66.18 -1.43 -27.15
N LEU A 585 66.37 -2.03 -25.97
CA LEU A 585 65.30 -2.67 -25.18
C LEU A 585 64.18 -1.68 -24.81
N VAL A 586 64.55 -0.48 -24.34
CA VAL A 586 63.58 0.58 -24.00
C VAL A 586 62.83 1.05 -25.22
N SER A 587 63.49 1.14 -26.37
CA SER A 587 62.84 1.64 -27.59
C SER A 587 61.76 0.68 -28.11
N VAL A 588 61.86 -0.61 -27.81
CA VAL A 588 60.79 -1.59 -28.08
C VAL A 588 59.61 -1.39 -27.10
N GLY A 589 59.87 -0.87 -25.90
CA GLY A 589 58.84 -0.62 -24.87
C GLY A 589 58.27 0.81 -24.84
N ARG A 590 58.89 1.82 -25.49
CA ARG A 590 58.45 3.22 -25.48
C ARG A 590 57.57 3.55 -26.69
N SER A 591 56.28 3.79 -26.40
CA SER A 591 55.24 4.52 -27.16
C SER A 591 54.98 4.12 -28.63
N GLU A 592 53.69 3.89 -28.91
CA GLU A 592 53.12 3.49 -30.21
C GLU A 592 52.92 4.65 -31.20
N GLU A 593 53.17 5.90 -30.79
CA GLU A 593 53.02 7.04 -31.70
C GLU A 593 54.18 7.09 -32.71
N LEU A 594 53.83 6.96 -33.99
CA LEU A 594 54.74 7.15 -35.11
C LEU A 594 54.69 8.61 -35.56
N ASN A 595 55.83 9.28 -35.60
CA ASN A 595 55.92 10.59 -36.24
C ASN A 595 56.06 10.39 -37.76
N ARG A 596 54.94 10.09 -38.42
CA ARG A 596 54.92 9.80 -39.86
C ARG A 596 55.07 11.10 -40.65
N LEU A 597 56.15 11.18 -41.42
CA LEU A 597 56.43 12.27 -42.33
C LEU A 597 56.59 11.72 -43.75
N PRO A 598 56.24 12.50 -44.79
CA PRO A 598 56.58 12.16 -46.16
C PRO A 598 58.11 12.11 -46.32
N VAL A 599 58.65 10.93 -46.61
CA VAL A 599 60.08 10.69 -46.84
C VAL A 599 60.28 10.08 -48.22
N HIS A 600 61.28 10.55 -48.97
CA HIS A 600 61.63 9.95 -50.25
C HIS A 600 62.53 8.72 -50.05
N SER A 601 62.11 7.55 -50.56
CA SER A 601 62.76 6.26 -50.27
C SER A 601 64.20 6.16 -50.78
N ALA A 602 64.49 6.73 -51.94
CA ALA A 602 65.85 6.72 -52.51
C ALA A 602 66.80 7.64 -51.73
N GLU A 603 66.36 8.83 -51.31
CA GLU A 603 67.17 9.75 -50.51
C GLU A 603 67.55 9.12 -49.16
N LEU A 604 66.57 8.50 -48.49
CA LEU A 604 66.82 7.80 -47.24
C LEU A 604 67.89 6.71 -47.37
N CYS A 605 67.81 5.89 -48.41
CA CYS A 605 68.79 4.82 -48.63
C CYS A 605 70.18 5.36 -48.97
N THR A 606 70.26 6.47 -49.71
CA THR A 606 71.52 7.16 -50.02
C THR A 606 72.17 7.71 -48.77
N GLU A 607 71.41 8.37 -47.89
CA GLU A 607 71.91 8.85 -46.60
C GLU A 607 72.44 7.73 -45.72
N ILE A 608 71.69 6.63 -45.59
CA ILE A 608 72.14 5.48 -44.79
C ILE A 608 73.43 4.90 -45.37
N ARG A 609 73.55 4.79 -46.71
CA ARG A 609 74.82 4.41 -47.35
C ARG A 609 75.95 5.36 -46.96
N HIS A 610 75.69 6.67 -46.88
CA HIS A 610 76.72 7.66 -46.53
C HIS A 610 77.31 7.49 -45.13
N GLU A 611 76.59 6.88 -44.21
CA GLU A 611 77.06 6.61 -42.85
C GLU A 611 78.10 5.48 -42.78
N PHE A 612 78.18 4.64 -43.82
CA PHE A 612 79.16 3.56 -43.92
C PHE A 612 80.29 3.97 -44.87
N ASP A 613 81.32 4.57 -44.29
CA ASP A 613 82.49 5.08 -45.02
C ASP A 613 83.36 3.90 -45.56
N PRO A 614 83.75 3.92 -46.85
CA PRO A 614 84.66 2.93 -47.42
C PRO A 614 86.02 2.82 -46.70
N THR A 615 86.47 3.90 -46.05
CA THR A 615 87.73 3.91 -45.27
C THR A 615 87.64 3.06 -44.00
N VAL A 616 86.45 2.90 -43.44
CA VAL A 616 86.19 2.09 -42.23
C VAL A 616 85.96 0.62 -42.59
N PHE A 617 85.42 0.34 -43.78
CA PHE A 617 85.12 -1.00 -44.26
C PHE A 617 85.75 -1.28 -45.65
N PRO A 618 87.09 -1.40 -45.74
CA PRO A 618 87.81 -1.50 -47.02
C PRO A 618 87.51 -2.77 -47.82
N HIS A 619 86.90 -3.78 -47.18
CA HIS A 619 86.54 -5.06 -47.81
C HIS A 619 85.08 -5.13 -48.27
N VAL A 620 84.30 -4.06 -48.14
CA VAL A 620 82.88 -4.03 -48.51
C VAL A 620 82.64 -3.08 -49.67
N THR A 621 82.17 -3.63 -50.79
CA THR A 621 81.73 -2.84 -51.95
C THR A 621 80.24 -2.56 -51.82
N PHE A 622 79.84 -1.29 -51.85
CA PHE A 622 78.42 -0.92 -51.86
C PHE A 622 77.90 -0.74 -53.30
N SER A 623 76.78 -1.38 -53.61
CA SER A 623 76.04 -1.22 -54.86
C SER A 623 74.63 -0.69 -54.57
N MET A 624 74.13 0.22 -55.39
CA MET A 624 72.82 0.82 -55.19
C MET A 624 71.97 0.76 -56.47
N LYS A 625 70.74 0.26 -56.35
CA LYS A 625 69.74 0.23 -57.43
C LYS A 625 68.43 0.85 -56.93
N LEU A 626 68.39 2.18 -56.94
CA LEU A 626 67.31 2.93 -56.30
C LEU A 626 66.25 3.37 -57.30
N ARG A 627 64.99 3.00 -57.05
CA ARG A 627 63.81 3.68 -57.61
C ARG A 627 63.09 4.39 -56.47
N GLY A 628 63.05 5.71 -56.53
CA GLY A 628 62.50 6.56 -55.48
C GLY A 628 61.00 6.77 -55.59
N THR A 629 60.32 6.81 -54.45
CA THR A 629 58.94 7.29 -54.30
C THR A 629 58.75 7.84 -52.88
N MET A 630 57.68 8.58 -52.64
CA MET A 630 57.33 9.08 -51.31
C MET A 630 56.70 7.97 -50.47
N MET A 631 57.08 7.91 -49.20
CA MET A 631 56.49 7.02 -48.19
C MET A 631 56.16 7.82 -46.93
N ASN A 632 54.98 7.58 -46.33
CA ASN A 632 54.58 8.25 -45.10
C ASN A 632 55.01 7.45 -43.86
N VAL A 633 56.21 7.71 -43.36
CA VAL A 633 56.87 6.87 -42.35
C VAL A 633 57.55 7.68 -41.26
N ASP A 634 57.80 7.05 -40.12
CA ASP A 634 58.73 7.59 -39.13
C ASP A 634 60.15 7.39 -39.64
N ARG A 635 60.74 8.49 -40.12
CA ARG A 635 62.07 8.52 -40.73
C ARG A 635 63.13 7.88 -39.84
N LEU A 636 63.15 8.19 -38.54
CA LEU A 636 64.18 7.73 -37.62
C LEU A 636 64.06 6.21 -37.40
N LYS A 637 62.83 5.72 -37.21
CA LYS A 637 62.58 4.28 -37.00
C LYS A 637 62.90 3.45 -38.25
N ILE A 638 62.46 3.88 -39.44
CA ILE A 638 62.77 3.18 -40.70
C ILE A 638 64.27 3.18 -40.99
N SER A 639 64.94 4.32 -40.78
CA SER A 639 66.41 4.41 -40.99
C SER A 639 67.16 3.41 -40.13
N ARG A 640 66.73 3.27 -38.87
CA ARG A 640 67.33 2.31 -37.94
C ARG A 640 67.09 0.85 -38.36
N ALA A 641 65.91 0.53 -38.87
CA ALA A 641 65.62 -0.82 -39.37
C ALA A 641 66.51 -1.17 -40.58
N ILE A 642 66.64 -0.26 -41.55
CA ILE A 642 67.50 -0.46 -42.73
C ILE A 642 68.98 -0.53 -42.32
N ARG A 643 69.43 0.36 -41.41
CA ARG A 643 70.79 0.32 -40.86
C ARG A 643 71.11 -1.04 -40.22
N ASN A 644 70.19 -1.60 -39.43
CA ASN A 644 70.39 -2.92 -38.82
C ASN A 644 70.56 -4.02 -39.87
N ALA A 645 69.84 -3.97 -41.00
CA ALA A 645 70.05 -4.92 -42.09
C ALA A 645 71.44 -4.76 -42.74
N VAL A 646 71.88 -3.52 -42.96
CA VAL A 646 73.22 -3.24 -43.51
C VAL A 646 74.32 -3.71 -42.57
N GLU A 647 74.23 -3.39 -41.28
CA GLU A 647 75.20 -3.85 -40.26
C GLU A 647 75.26 -5.38 -40.15
N ASN A 648 74.11 -6.05 -40.23
CA ASN A 648 74.06 -7.51 -40.24
C ASN A 648 74.76 -8.08 -41.49
N GLY A 649 74.55 -7.47 -42.66
CA GLY A 649 75.25 -7.83 -43.89
C GLY A 649 76.77 -7.67 -43.78
N ILE A 650 77.25 -6.53 -43.25
CA ILE A 650 78.69 -6.28 -43.02
C ILE A 650 79.29 -7.37 -42.10
N LYS A 651 78.61 -7.67 -40.99
CA LYS A 651 79.06 -8.68 -40.03
C LYS A 651 79.09 -10.09 -40.65
N ALA A 652 78.15 -10.41 -41.55
CA ALA A 652 78.08 -11.70 -42.22
C ALA A 652 79.28 -11.98 -43.15
N MET A 653 79.96 -10.94 -43.64
CA MET A 653 81.17 -11.07 -44.47
C MET A 653 82.44 -11.41 -43.68
N ARG A 654 82.45 -11.26 -42.35
CA ARG A 654 83.58 -11.62 -41.46
C ARG A 654 84.95 -11.09 -41.93
N GLY A 655 84.98 -9.91 -42.53
CA GLY A 655 86.20 -9.27 -43.03
C GLY A 655 86.70 -9.75 -44.40
N GLN A 656 85.96 -10.63 -45.09
CA GLN A 656 86.26 -11.03 -46.47
C GLN A 656 85.71 -10.01 -47.48
N PRO A 657 86.30 -9.91 -48.70
CA PRO A 657 85.75 -9.10 -49.77
C PRO A 657 84.32 -9.51 -50.12
N GLY A 658 83.38 -8.57 -50.08
CA GLY A 658 81.99 -8.84 -50.40
C GLY A 658 81.22 -7.60 -50.80
N THR A 659 79.97 -7.78 -51.23
CA THR A 659 79.13 -6.70 -51.75
C THR A 659 77.85 -6.56 -50.92
N ILE A 660 77.46 -5.32 -50.59
CA ILE A 660 76.13 -4.99 -50.09
C ILE A 660 75.37 -4.23 -51.18
N GLU A 661 74.26 -4.79 -51.63
CA GLU A 661 73.34 -4.16 -52.57
C GLU A 661 72.13 -3.59 -51.82
N ILE A 662 71.89 -2.27 -51.92
CA ILE A 662 70.65 -1.63 -51.49
C ILE A 662 69.80 -1.33 -52.73
N ALA A 663 68.61 -1.91 -52.80
CA ALA A 663 67.68 -1.72 -53.90
C ALA A 663 66.31 -1.25 -53.40
N THR A 664 65.70 -0.30 -54.12
CA THR A 664 64.34 0.15 -53.83
C THR A 664 63.46 0.05 -55.06
N TRP A 665 62.21 -0.37 -54.87
CA TRP A 665 61.16 -0.33 -55.89
C TRP A 665 59.80 -0.13 -55.23
N PHE A 666 58.76 0.11 -56.02
CA PHE A 666 57.41 0.30 -55.51
C PHE A 666 56.38 -0.28 -56.47
N ASP A 667 55.24 -0.68 -55.92
CA ASP A 667 54.01 -0.99 -56.65
C ASP A 667 52.94 0.06 -56.31
N ARG A 668 51.68 -0.16 -56.71
CA ARG A 668 50.56 0.77 -56.46
C ARG A 668 50.25 0.98 -54.96
N THR A 669 50.66 0.04 -54.11
CA THR A 669 50.23 -0.07 -52.71
C THR A 669 51.38 -0.04 -51.72
N ASN A 670 52.58 -0.45 -52.13
CA ASN A 670 53.73 -0.62 -51.25
C ASN A 670 55.03 -0.11 -51.87
N VAL A 671 55.92 0.34 -51.01
CA VAL A 671 57.33 0.60 -51.26
C VAL A 671 58.14 -0.55 -50.68
N TYR A 672 59.15 -0.99 -51.42
CA TYR A 672 60.04 -2.07 -51.02
C TYR A 672 61.46 -1.54 -50.91
N VAL A 673 62.11 -1.86 -49.80
CA VAL A 673 63.56 -1.64 -49.59
C VAL A 673 64.20 -2.99 -49.38
N ARG A 674 65.21 -3.32 -50.19
CA ARG A 674 65.94 -4.58 -50.13
C ARG A 674 67.39 -4.31 -49.82
N VAL A 675 67.92 -5.02 -48.84
CA VAL A 675 69.34 -5.08 -48.52
C VAL A 675 69.80 -6.49 -48.78
N SER A 676 70.79 -6.70 -49.65
CA SER A 676 71.36 -8.01 -49.96
C SER A 676 72.85 -8.00 -49.75
N ASP A 677 73.38 -9.01 -49.07
CA ASP A 677 74.82 -9.22 -48.88
C ASP A 677 75.31 -10.49 -49.59
N THR A 678 76.62 -10.59 -49.78
CA THR A 678 77.31 -11.80 -50.27
C THR A 678 78.09 -12.49 -49.15
N GLY A 679 77.61 -12.42 -47.91
CA GLY A 679 78.26 -13.00 -46.73
C GLY A 679 78.07 -14.51 -46.63
N ALA A 680 78.33 -15.05 -45.43
CA ALA A 680 78.28 -16.50 -45.18
C ALA A 680 76.90 -17.16 -45.38
N GLY A 681 75.81 -16.38 -45.40
CA GLY A 681 74.45 -16.88 -45.44
C GLY A 681 74.04 -17.67 -44.19
N MET A 682 72.85 -18.28 -44.23
CA MET A 682 72.25 -19.04 -43.12
C MET A 682 71.65 -20.35 -43.64
N ASP A 683 71.64 -21.38 -42.80
CA ASP A 683 70.85 -22.60 -43.01
C ASP A 683 69.38 -22.38 -42.60
N ASP A 684 68.50 -23.31 -42.97
CA ASP A 684 67.05 -23.20 -42.72
C ASP A 684 66.70 -23.12 -41.23
N GLU A 685 67.46 -23.80 -40.38
CA GLU A 685 67.27 -23.77 -38.93
C GLU A 685 67.63 -22.40 -38.35
N THR A 686 68.77 -21.83 -38.75
CA THR A 686 69.19 -20.47 -38.36
C THR A 686 68.22 -19.42 -38.91
N MET A 687 67.74 -19.57 -40.14
CA MET A 687 66.75 -18.67 -40.75
C MET A 687 65.38 -18.72 -40.04
N THR A 688 64.98 -19.88 -39.52
CA THR A 688 63.76 -20.01 -38.72
C THR A 688 63.94 -19.38 -37.34
N ASN A 689 65.11 -19.57 -36.72
CA ASN A 689 65.39 -19.11 -35.37
C ASN A 689 65.82 -17.63 -35.29
N MET A 690 66.32 -17.01 -36.37
CA MET A 690 66.75 -15.61 -36.36
C MET A 690 65.63 -14.61 -36.05
N MET A 691 64.38 -15.06 -36.19
CA MET A 691 63.18 -14.29 -35.90
C MET A 691 62.79 -14.35 -34.41
N LYS A 692 63.46 -15.19 -33.61
CA LYS A 692 63.26 -15.28 -32.16
C LYS A 692 64.05 -14.19 -31.42
N PRO A 693 63.51 -13.64 -30.32
CA PRO A 693 64.23 -12.69 -29.48
C PRO A 693 65.59 -13.21 -29.02
N PHE A 694 66.61 -12.35 -29.05
CA PHE A 694 67.96 -12.61 -28.53
C PHE A 694 68.76 -13.72 -29.25
N PHE A 695 68.26 -14.27 -30.36
CA PHE A 695 68.98 -15.29 -31.11
C PHE A 695 70.18 -14.69 -31.87
N THR A 696 71.36 -15.30 -31.74
CA THR A 696 72.56 -14.91 -32.48
C THR A 696 73.50 -16.10 -32.72
N THR A 697 74.20 -16.09 -33.86
CA THR A 697 75.21 -17.10 -34.24
C THR A 697 76.66 -16.60 -34.10
N SER A 698 76.85 -15.41 -33.53
CA SER A 698 78.16 -14.80 -33.29
C SER A 698 78.85 -15.47 -32.08
N LYS A 699 80.01 -16.12 -32.33
CA LYS A 699 80.78 -16.86 -31.31
C LYS A 699 81.60 -15.95 -30.37
N ASP A 700 81.78 -14.70 -30.75
CA ASP A 700 82.55 -13.65 -30.06
C ASP A 700 81.68 -12.73 -29.18
N GLY A 701 80.36 -12.96 -29.13
CA GLY A 701 79.42 -12.18 -28.30
C GLY A 701 79.08 -10.78 -28.84
N SER A 702 79.55 -10.46 -30.05
CA SER A 702 79.29 -9.17 -30.72
C SER A 702 77.87 -9.06 -31.28
N GLY A 703 77.20 -10.18 -31.54
CA GLY A 703 75.80 -10.24 -31.93
C GLY A 703 74.84 -10.03 -30.75
N THR A 704 73.92 -9.07 -30.87
CA THR A 704 72.95 -8.75 -29.79
C THR A 704 71.67 -9.59 -29.89
N GLY A 705 71.35 -10.14 -31.06
CA GLY A 705 70.07 -10.80 -31.35
C GLY A 705 68.84 -9.86 -31.29
N ILE A 706 69.07 -8.55 -31.16
CA ILE A 706 68.00 -7.53 -31.04
C ILE A 706 67.73 -6.86 -32.41
N GLY A 707 68.72 -6.81 -33.30
CA GLY A 707 68.59 -6.14 -34.60
C GLY A 707 67.41 -6.62 -35.44
N THR A 708 67.16 -7.93 -35.48
CA THR A 708 66.02 -8.53 -36.20
C THR A 708 64.68 -8.17 -35.57
N MET A 709 64.60 -8.15 -34.24
CA MET A 709 63.39 -7.71 -33.54
C MET A 709 63.08 -6.24 -33.83
N ILE A 710 64.09 -5.36 -33.87
CA ILE A 710 63.89 -3.95 -34.22
C ILE A 710 63.33 -3.85 -35.64
N MET A 711 63.87 -4.60 -36.60
CA MET A 711 63.36 -4.63 -37.97
C MET A 711 61.89 -5.09 -38.03
N GLN A 712 61.54 -6.18 -37.35
CA GLN A 712 60.16 -6.70 -37.29
C GLN A 712 59.21 -5.71 -36.62
N HIS A 713 59.59 -5.18 -35.46
CA HIS A 713 58.78 -4.26 -34.68
C HIS A 713 58.53 -2.96 -35.45
N VAL A 714 59.56 -2.39 -36.08
CA VAL A 714 59.42 -1.19 -36.91
C VAL A 714 58.51 -1.46 -38.11
N MET A 715 58.65 -2.61 -38.79
CA MET A 715 57.74 -2.96 -39.90
C MET A 715 56.30 -3.14 -39.42
N HIS A 716 56.10 -3.81 -38.29
CA HIS A 716 54.78 -4.02 -37.71
C HIS A 716 54.10 -2.69 -37.36
N GLN A 717 54.80 -1.76 -36.71
CA GLN A 717 54.28 -0.42 -36.40
C GLN A 717 53.85 0.35 -37.67
N HIS A 718 54.55 0.16 -38.79
CA HIS A 718 54.23 0.81 -40.07
C HIS A 718 53.19 0.05 -40.90
N GLY A 719 52.58 -1.04 -40.39
CA GLY A 719 51.66 -1.89 -41.16
C GLY A 719 52.34 -2.65 -42.30
N GLY A 720 53.67 -2.74 -42.28
CA GLY A 720 54.51 -3.39 -43.25
C GLY A 720 54.85 -4.83 -42.89
N SER A 721 55.74 -5.45 -43.66
CA SER A 721 56.23 -6.80 -43.40
C SER A 721 57.72 -6.93 -43.73
N LEU A 722 58.41 -7.77 -42.96
CA LEU A 722 59.80 -8.13 -43.20
C LEU A 722 59.87 -9.53 -43.83
N ARG A 723 60.58 -9.68 -44.95
CA ARG A 723 60.89 -10.99 -45.55
C ARG A 723 62.40 -11.16 -45.60
N VAL A 724 62.88 -12.34 -45.17
CA VAL A 724 64.29 -12.70 -45.23
C VAL A 724 64.44 -13.98 -46.04
N THR A 725 65.43 -14.01 -46.92
CA THR A 725 65.83 -15.20 -47.69
C THR A 725 67.34 -15.32 -47.64
N SER A 726 67.89 -16.49 -47.35
CA SER A 726 69.33 -16.71 -47.28
C SER A 726 69.68 -18.13 -47.72
N GLU A 727 70.88 -18.30 -48.26
CA GLU A 727 71.45 -19.61 -48.57
C GLU A 727 72.92 -19.62 -48.16
N VAL A 728 73.38 -20.71 -47.55
CA VAL A 728 74.77 -20.85 -47.07
C VAL A 728 75.75 -20.63 -48.22
N GLY A 729 76.71 -19.71 -48.01
CA GLY A 729 77.74 -19.36 -48.98
C GLY A 729 77.30 -18.42 -50.11
N LYS A 730 76.01 -18.08 -50.24
CA LYS A 730 75.50 -17.10 -51.22
C LYS A 730 75.13 -15.75 -50.61
N GLY A 731 74.92 -15.69 -49.30
CA GLY A 731 74.59 -14.48 -48.55
C GLY A 731 73.13 -14.39 -48.10
N THR A 732 72.73 -13.21 -47.61
CA THR A 732 71.39 -12.96 -47.07
C THR A 732 70.72 -11.78 -47.79
N GLN A 733 69.41 -11.88 -47.95
CA GLN A 733 68.56 -10.82 -48.48
C GLN A 733 67.42 -10.51 -47.52
N VAL A 734 67.31 -9.23 -47.15
CA VAL A 734 66.27 -8.68 -46.28
C VAL A 734 65.43 -7.70 -47.07
N ILE A 735 64.11 -7.92 -47.11
CA ILE A 735 63.14 -7.09 -47.83
C ILE A 735 62.16 -6.49 -46.82
N PHE A 736 62.15 -5.17 -46.74
CA PHE A 736 61.18 -4.35 -46.02
C PHE A 736 60.05 -3.97 -46.98
N ARG A 737 58.82 -4.40 -46.70
CA ARG A 737 57.62 -3.94 -47.40
C ARG A 737 56.92 -2.90 -46.55
N ILE A 738 56.76 -1.69 -47.07
CA ILE A 738 56.19 -0.54 -46.38
C ILE A 738 54.96 -0.07 -47.19
N PRO A 739 53.76 0.07 -46.60
CA PRO A 739 52.61 0.65 -47.30
C PRO A 739 52.91 2.08 -47.76
N HIS A 740 52.47 2.46 -48.97
CA HIS A 740 52.79 3.77 -49.58
C HIS A 740 52.35 4.96 -48.71
N GLY A 741 51.26 4.78 -47.94
CA GLY A 741 50.84 5.74 -46.90
C GLY A 741 50.30 7.07 -47.42
N MET A 742 50.16 7.26 -48.74
CA MET A 742 49.39 8.34 -49.35
C MET A 742 47.93 7.91 -49.57
N GLU A 743 47.03 8.28 -48.66
CA GLU A 743 45.84 9.00 -49.12
C GLU A 743 46.34 10.40 -49.53
N GLY A 744 46.91 10.51 -50.74
CA GLY A 744 47.18 11.81 -51.34
C GLY A 744 45.84 12.52 -51.58
N PRO A 745 45.81 13.87 -51.55
CA PRO A 745 44.57 14.62 -51.65
C PRO A 745 43.83 14.18 -52.91
N ARG A 746 42.53 13.85 -52.77
CA ARG A 746 41.62 13.89 -53.91
C ARG A 746 41.83 15.25 -54.55
N LEU A 747 42.35 15.28 -55.78
CA LEU A 747 42.22 16.44 -56.64
C LEU A 747 40.71 16.70 -56.76
N ARG A 748 40.20 17.56 -55.87
CA ARG A 748 38.91 18.22 -56.07
C ARG A 748 39.11 19.03 -57.34
N ASN A 749 38.28 18.74 -58.33
CA ASN A 749 38.06 19.53 -59.53
C ASN A 749 38.42 21.00 -59.32
N ALA A 750 39.58 21.42 -59.79
CA ALA A 750 39.77 22.79 -60.24
C ALA A 750 39.23 22.83 -61.67
N GLN A 751 37.91 22.96 -61.80
CA GLN A 751 37.36 23.60 -62.98
C GLN A 751 37.51 25.09 -62.76
N PHE A 752 38.51 25.70 -63.41
CA PHE A 752 38.32 27.02 -64.01
C PHE A 752 39.20 27.13 -65.26
N ALA A 753 38.50 27.41 -66.36
CA ALA A 753 38.94 27.96 -67.64
C ALA A 753 39.84 27.10 -68.54
N VAL A 754 39.18 26.34 -69.42
CA VAL A 754 39.57 26.30 -70.84
C VAL A 754 39.10 27.62 -71.44
N THR A 755 40.02 28.52 -71.75
CA THR A 755 39.87 29.46 -72.85
C THR A 755 40.58 28.85 -74.04
N ASP A 756 39.82 28.52 -75.07
CA ASP A 756 40.15 28.75 -76.48
C ASP A 756 38.92 28.32 -77.29
N GLU A 757 38.05 29.30 -77.53
CA GLU A 757 37.23 29.31 -78.73
C GLU A 757 38.14 29.70 -79.90
N GLU A 758 38.30 28.77 -80.84
CA GLU A 758 38.50 29.07 -82.27
C GLU A 758 37.62 28.06 -83.05
N PRO A 759 37.15 28.34 -84.28
CA PRO A 759 37.19 29.57 -85.06
C PRO A 759 35.80 30.01 -85.63
N VAL A 760 35.84 31.16 -86.32
CA VAL A 760 34.82 31.83 -87.17
C VAL A 760 33.95 32.89 -86.49
#